data_AF-A0A962P5E3-F1
#
_entry.id   AF-A0A962P5E3-F1
#
_cell.length_a   1.000
_cell.length_b   1.000
_cell.length_c   1.000
_cell.angle_alpha   90.00
_cell.angle_beta   90.00
_cell.angle_gamma   90.00
#
_symmetry.space_group_name_H-M   'P 1'
#
loop_
_entity.id
_entity.type
_entity.pdbx_description
1 polymer ?
#
loop_
_entity_poly.entity_id
_entity_poly.type
_entity_poly.pdbx_seq_one_letter_code
_entity_poly.pdbx_strand_id
1 'polypeptide(L)'
;MCLRRYITALLLLAATGLQAAPGDILFQEQFNNTADLTADWTTDSEARVNAVTGNPTPSLSIEAGNGARSATSRPIDTQVPSASLSFWVRRGFDTQGGNCPSNQTCSEYPEGGENFQVQYLNSSNNWITLITYTGGGTSGEIFTYDEPLPADGLHAAFRLRFTHVGGNQGGWDLWHADDVLITETIDIAATCSTTSTIFYEAFNNNGDLNSDWNTDNGVRINSITFGAASPSVSIDGRSGLHGITSKSNRIDANVAAARLGFWVRRGFDTQNNGCPTNQNCSEDTDDNENLVVEYLNNANSWQPIITYEGGGTKGEILNYSALLPGDALYSGLRLRFLHTGGSGSTWDLWHIDDVLVEQCTGSAGPDHYSINNLATTAVSCEAINLTIEAHDASHNLTDALSATVTLTTSTGRGTWSGTGISDATPNDGTATLTFSSGADSMNVQLSHPDLGGNTSETININVSDGSITEISGNAIALDDPSTVISDSGFRFIEVAGATTTATIPSQVAGVLSSQNLFIEAIRTDLDTGSCTGVYPAGTTVNVDLAAECKNPQNCAGLQVAITNNGNTTSIATSNDNSGTGAAAYTGVNLLFASDSRAAFSLRYRDVGNISLHARDTVNLPGNVSDTLTGESNGFVVKPYTLMMILAESNDATPINNPGTTTALPGFLPAAASFRVVVESQDADGNRTPNYGNETIPETVSASFGSLIFPVGPGAANGTFSSGTFTATATPGQFESTTASWTEAGTFTLIADIGDSNYLGAGGVASPAESGNIGRFYPADFALSGEALDQWCEASGTKTGSFSYLSQPNLRLTYTLTARNRSGNPVLNYDNTDLNYLITSPDVPIGAINYHAENADNGINLNARVTVSPSAPIAWDNGVYRLTDVPGQLNRIAAPDGPFTETQFSLDVTDPDGAVLDIANRNQNPDTSGDCLTPANCTSAALGNPQVFRFGRTVIEDASGPESAPLPVIFGTEYWDGTNFITTTNDSCSTLAFSEITYATNNPIANPQPVAVGSGTSNGSLNAAGSAAAVTSGTFGLIFSAPNDTGQFPVSVNLTNYPWLRFDWNQDGDYNNDTALPDATINFGAYRGHDRVIYWRERF
;
A
#
# COMPACT_ATOMS: atom_id res chain seq x y z
N MET A 1 -77.43 25.76 -22.89
CA MET A 1 -77.74 24.33 -22.69
C MET A 1 -76.69 23.43 -23.38
N CYS A 2 -75.39 23.67 -23.13
CA CYS A 2 -74.27 22.83 -23.61
C CYS A 2 -73.10 22.77 -22.61
N LEU A 3 -73.38 23.05 -21.33
CA LEU A 3 -72.42 22.90 -20.21
C LEU A 3 -72.68 21.59 -19.43
N ARG A 4 -73.42 20.65 -20.02
CA ARG A 4 -73.91 19.43 -19.35
C ARG A 4 -73.58 18.13 -20.09
N ARG A 5 -72.64 18.17 -21.05
CA ARG A 5 -72.11 16.97 -21.75
C ARG A 5 -70.59 16.77 -21.60
N TYR A 6 -69.89 17.64 -20.87
CA TYR A 6 -68.45 17.50 -20.60
C TYR A 6 -68.13 16.93 -19.20
N ILE A 7 -69.12 16.64 -18.36
CA ILE A 7 -68.90 16.15 -16.97
C ILE A 7 -69.08 14.63 -16.85
N THR A 8 -69.46 13.92 -17.92
CA THR A 8 -69.77 12.47 -17.84
C THR A 8 -68.78 11.58 -18.60
N ALA A 9 -67.80 12.14 -19.30
CA ALA A 9 -66.73 11.38 -19.95
C ALA A 9 -65.38 11.44 -19.21
N LEU A 10 -65.29 12.23 -18.13
CA LEU A 10 -64.09 12.36 -17.29
C LEU A 10 -64.12 11.48 -16.03
N LEU A 11 -65.05 10.52 -15.93
CA LEU A 11 -65.29 9.71 -14.72
C LEU A 11 -65.21 8.19 -14.97
N LEU A 12 -64.64 7.74 -16.09
CA LEU A 12 -64.45 6.31 -16.39
C LEU A 12 -62.99 5.88 -16.68
N LEU A 13 -62.00 6.70 -16.32
CA LEU A 13 -60.57 6.32 -16.34
C LEU A 13 -59.88 6.64 -14.99
N ALA A 14 -60.49 6.19 -13.90
CA ALA A 14 -59.86 6.18 -12.58
C ALA A 14 -60.11 4.82 -11.94
N ALA A 15 -59.52 3.78 -12.53
CA ALA A 15 -59.50 2.43 -11.98
C ALA A 15 -58.29 1.66 -12.55
N THR A 16 -57.11 2.24 -12.41
CA THR A 16 -55.86 1.50 -12.25
C THR A 16 -55.34 1.95 -10.90
N GLY A 17 -55.14 0.99 -9.98
CA GLY A 17 -54.78 1.28 -8.60
C GLY A 17 -53.61 2.25 -8.56
N LEU A 18 -53.78 3.35 -7.83
CA LEU A 18 -52.63 4.09 -7.33
C LEU A 18 -51.84 3.07 -6.52
N GLN A 19 -50.70 2.60 -7.03
CA GLN A 19 -49.73 1.97 -6.17
C GLN A 19 -49.24 3.05 -5.22
N ALA A 20 -49.45 2.75 -3.96
CA ALA A 20 -49.04 3.53 -2.82
C ALA A 20 -47.50 3.68 -2.83
N ALA A 21 -46.99 4.78 -2.28
CA ALA A 21 -45.56 5.01 -2.17
C ALA A 21 -45.05 4.31 -0.90
N PRO A 22 -43.77 3.86 -0.84
CA PRO A 22 -43.25 3.23 0.37
C PRO A 22 -43.42 4.11 1.62
N GLY A 23 -43.95 3.52 2.70
CA GLY A 23 -44.38 4.24 3.91
C GLY A 23 -45.89 4.52 3.98
N ASP A 24 -46.66 4.16 2.96
CA ASP A 24 -48.11 4.29 2.97
C ASP A 24 -48.78 3.29 3.91
N ILE A 25 -49.72 3.79 4.70
CA ILE A 25 -50.52 2.97 5.62
C ILE A 25 -51.59 2.24 4.80
N LEU A 26 -51.39 0.94 4.59
CA LEU A 26 -52.31 0.05 3.89
C LEU A 26 -53.53 -0.29 4.75
N PHE A 27 -53.31 -0.39 6.06
CA PHE A 27 -54.37 -0.58 7.04
C PHE A 27 -53.92 -0.08 8.41
N GLN A 28 -54.80 0.61 9.13
CA GLN A 28 -54.57 0.95 10.53
C GLN A 28 -55.86 0.78 11.30
N GLU A 29 -55.75 0.18 12.47
CA GLU A 29 -56.79 0.09 13.46
C GLU A 29 -56.22 0.39 14.85
N GLN A 30 -56.96 1.17 15.61
CA GLN A 30 -56.59 1.67 16.95
C GLN A 30 -57.70 1.40 17.97
N PHE A 31 -58.78 0.71 17.54
CA PHE A 31 -59.93 0.30 18.34
C PHE A 31 -60.45 1.39 19.30
N ASN A 32 -60.56 2.63 18.81
CA ASN A 32 -60.89 3.78 19.64
C ASN A 32 -62.36 3.80 20.08
N ASN A 33 -63.27 3.14 19.34
CA ASN A 33 -64.67 3.07 19.67
C ASN A 33 -65.36 1.80 19.11
N THR A 34 -66.59 1.51 19.56
CA THR A 34 -67.32 0.30 19.17
C THR A 34 -67.78 0.26 17.71
N ALA A 35 -67.76 1.37 16.97
CA ALA A 35 -68.07 1.39 15.54
C ALA A 35 -66.95 0.78 14.69
N ASP A 36 -65.70 0.85 15.17
CA ASP A 36 -64.51 0.30 14.50
C ASP A 36 -64.63 -1.22 14.33
N LEU A 37 -65.19 -1.90 15.34
CA LEU A 37 -65.53 -3.33 15.31
C LEU A 37 -66.59 -3.73 14.27
N THR A 38 -67.39 -2.78 13.77
CA THR A 38 -68.45 -3.05 12.79
C THR A 38 -68.12 -2.58 11.38
N ALA A 39 -67.08 -1.75 11.24
CA ALA A 39 -66.63 -1.19 9.97
C ALA A 39 -65.54 -2.06 9.33
N ASP A 40 -64.52 -2.41 10.11
CA ASP A 40 -63.31 -3.05 9.58
C ASP A 40 -63.09 -4.48 10.08
N TRP A 41 -63.92 -4.94 11.03
CA TRP A 41 -63.82 -6.27 11.63
C TRP A 41 -65.15 -7.03 11.61
N THR A 42 -65.06 -8.35 11.61
CA THR A 42 -66.18 -9.28 11.75
C THR A 42 -65.82 -10.24 12.89
N THR A 43 -66.68 -10.32 13.89
CA THR A 43 -66.45 -11.13 15.09
C THR A 43 -67.41 -12.30 15.13
N ASP A 44 -66.95 -13.47 15.57
CA ASP A 44 -67.79 -14.66 15.80
C ASP A 44 -68.23 -14.80 17.28
N SER A 45 -67.95 -13.77 18.09
CA SER A 45 -67.85 -13.83 19.55
C SER A 45 -68.21 -12.50 20.26
N GLU A 46 -68.22 -12.52 21.61
CA GLU A 46 -68.30 -11.30 22.46
C GLU A 46 -66.97 -10.52 22.49
N ALA A 47 -66.41 -10.23 21.32
CA ALA A 47 -65.34 -9.26 21.21
C ALA A 47 -65.91 -7.84 21.38
N ARG A 48 -65.23 -7.01 22.17
CA ARG A 48 -65.71 -5.66 22.51
C ARG A 48 -64.57 -4.68 22.68
N VAL A 49 -64.78 -3.47 22.19
CA VAL A 49 -63.88 -2.33 22.41
C VAL A 49 -64.19 -1.70 23.76
N ASN A 50 -63.20 -1.67 24.65
CA ASN A 50 -63.33 -1.07 25.98
C ASN A 50 -61.96 -0.63 26.53
N ALA A 51 -61.97 0.17 27.60
CA ALA A 51 -60.76 0.69 28.25
C ALA A 51 -60.41 -0.04 29.57
N VAL A 52 -60.80 -1.31 29.71
CA VAL A 52 -60.70 -2.05 30.97
C VAL A 52 -59.25 -2.39 31.35
N THR A 53 -58.32 -2.30 30.40
CA THR A 53 -56.88 -2.52 30.62
C THR A 53 -56.17 -1.36 31.33
N GLY A 54 -56.79 -0.18 31.44
CA GLY A 54 -56.14 1.03 31.95
C GLY A 54 -55.13 1.66 30.98
N ASN A 55 -55.13 1.23 29.71
CA ASN A 55 -54.43 1.91 28.61
C ASN A 55 -55.11 3.29 28.35
N PRO A 56 -54.38 4.39 28.03
CA PRO A 56 -54.97 5.67 27.64
C PRO A 56 -55.99 5.60 26.49
N THR A 57 -55.92 4.59 25.62
CA THR A 57 -56.87 4.31 24.54
C THR A 57 -57.67 3.02 24.80
N PRO A 58 -58.94 2.94 24.38
CA PRO A 58 -59.68 1.68 24.35
C PRO A 58 -59.00 0.65 23.44
N SER A 59 -59.14 -0.65 23.74
CA SER A 59 -58.52 -1.75 22.97
C SER A 59 -59.55 -2.82 22.62
N LEU A 60 -59.25 -3.68 21.65
CA LEU A 60 -60.06 -4.86 21.32
C LEU A 60 -59.87 -5.92 22.40
N SER A 61 -60.92 -6.21 23.19
CA SER A 61 -60.89 -7.33 24.14
C SER A 61 -61.64 -8.55 23.60
N ILE A 62 -61.04 -9.74 23.72
CA ILE A 62 -61.63 -11.03 23.31
C ILE A 62 -61.69 -11.97 24.52
N GLU A 63 -62.91 -12.28 24.96
CA GLU A 63 -63.19 -13.22 26.06
C GLU A 63 -63.32 -14.65 25.54
N ALA A 64 -62.55 -15.60 26.10
CA ALA A 64 -62.78 -17.02 25.82
C ALA A 64 -63.97 -17.52 26.64
N GLY A 65 -65.01 -17.99 25.95
CA GLY A 65 -66.07 -18.77 26.57
C GLY A 65 -65.89 -20.26 26.30
N ASN A 66 -66.99 -20.96 26.08
CA ASN A 66 -67.05 -22.42 25.85
C ASN A 66 -66.56 -22.85 24.44
N GLY A 67 -65.40 -22.35 24.00
CA GLY A 67 -64.81 -22.60 22.67
C GLY A 67 -63.92 -21.45 22.18
N ALA A 68 -63.12 -21.71 21.13
CA ALA A 68 -62.28 -20.69 20.51
C ALA A 68 -63.11 -19.55 19.91
N ARG A 69 -62.60 -18.32 20.01
CA ARG A 69 -63.30 -17.09 19.63
C ARG A 69 -62.37 -16.19 18.83
N SER A 70 -62.89 -15.52 17.80
CA SER A 70 -62.07 -14.72 16.89
C SER A 70 -62.69 -13.39 16.46
N ALA A 71 -61.80 -12.44 16.12
CA ALA A 71 -62.10 -11.22 15.40
C ALA A 71 -61.27 -11.21 14.11
N THR A 72 -61.94 -11.08 12.96
CA THR A 72 -61.31 -11.14 11.63
C THR A 72 -61.49 -9.82 10.90
N SER A 73 -60.43 -9.27 10.33
CA SER A 73 -60.51 -8.03 9.55
C SER A 73 -61.32 -8.21 8.25
N ARG A 74 -61.74 -7.11 7.66
CA ARG A 74 -62.12 -7.05 6.23
C ARG A 74 -60.93 -7.43 5.34
N PRO A 75 -61.14 -7.74 4.05
CA PRO A 75 -60.05 -7.78 3.09
C PRO A 75 -59.25 -6.48 3.11
N ILE A 76 -57.94 -6.63 3.25
CA ILE A 76 -56.95 -5.57 3.17
C ILE A 76 -56.15 -5.82 1.90
N ASP A 77 -56.05 -4.82 1.05
CA ASP A 77 -55.23 -4.92 -0.15
C ASP A 77 -53.77 -4.72 0.25
N THR A 78 -53.03 -5.83 0.29
CA THR A 78 -51.59 -5.86 0.55
C THR A 78 -50.84 -6.31 -0.69
N GLN A 79 -51.42 -6.16 -1.89
CA GLN A 79 -50.75 -6.44 -3.16
C GLN A 79 -49.75 -5.34 -3.50
N VAL A 80 -48.76 -5.21 -2.63
CA VAL A 80 -47.60 -4.32 -2.75
C VAL A 80 -46.34 -5.17 -2.76
N PRO A 81 -45.20 -4.65 -3.24
CA PRO A 81 -43.95 -5.40 -3.28
C PRO A 81 -43.50 -5.93 -1.91
N SER A 82 -43.71 -5.16 -0.84
CA SER A 82 -43.46 -5.57 0.54
C SER A 82 -44.32 -4.73 1.50
N ALA A 83 -44.64 -5.28 2.67
CA ALA A 83 -45.35 -4.59 3.75
C ALA A 83 -44.93 -5.15 5.11
N SER A 84 -45.00 -4.36 6.18
CA SER A 84 -44.87 -4.84 7.56
C SER A 84 -46.22 -4.80 8.28
N LEU A 85 -46.38 -5.70 9.25
CA LEU A 85 -47.51 -5.75 10.17
C LEU A 85 -46.99 -5.51 11.58
N SER A 86 -47.50 -4.48 12.24
CA SER A 86 -47.32 -4.26 13.66
C SER A 86 -48.64 -4.32 14.43
N PHE A 87 -48.59 -4.79 15.67
CA PHE A 87 -49.71 -4.74 16.61
C PHE A 87 -49.25 -4.87 18.06
N TRP A 88 -50.10 -4.41 18.96
CA TRP A 88 -49.94 -4.54 20.40
C TRP A 88 -50.90 -5.61 20.94
N VAL A 89 -50.43 -6.47 21.85
CA VAL A 89 -51.25 -7.48 22.55
C VAL A 89 -50.95 -7.43 24.04
N ARG A 90 -51.97 -7.67 24.87
CA ARG A 90 -51.80 -7.79 26.31
C ARG A 90 -52.57 -8.97 26.88
N ARG A 91 -51.89 -9.71 27.76
CA ARG A 91 -52.49 -10.74 28.59
C ARG A 91 -53.24 -10.08 29.75
N GLY A 92 -54.49 -10.47 30.00
CA GLY A 92 -55.39 -9.82 30.96
C GLY A 92 -54.77 -9.45 32.32
N PHE A 93 -55.35 -8.45 32.99
CA PHE A 93 -54.77 -7.80 34.17
C PHE A 93 -55.74 -7.79 35.37
N ASP A 94 -55.44 -8.60 36.38
CA ASP A 94 -56.21 -8.63 37.63
C ASP A 94 -55.52 -7.79 38.71
N THR A 95 -56.28 -6.89 39.36
CA THR A 95 -55.82 -6.13 40.54
C THR A 95 -56.46 -6.61 41.84
N GLN A 96 -57.40 -7.56 41.80
CA GLN A 96 -58.17 -8.04 42.96
C GLN A 96 -58.51 -9.55 42.91
N GLY A 97 -57.48 -10.41 42.90
CA GLY A 97 -57.54 -11.77 43.43
C GLY A 97 -58.76 -12.64 43.02
N GLY A 98 -59.04 -12.73 41.72
CA GLY A 98 -59.86 -13.79 41.13
C GLY A 98 -61.36 -13.74 41.41
N ASN A 99 -61.96 -12.56 41.61
CA ASN A 99 -63.43 -12.44 41.68
C ASN A 99 -63.92 -11.16 41.01
N CYS A 100 -64.21 -11.25 39.71
CA CYS A 100 -64.94 -10.21 38.97
C CYS A 100 -66.42 -10.14 39.45
N PRO A 101 -66.88 -9.03 40.05
CA PRO A 101 -68.31 -8.82 40.26
C PRO A 101 -69.01 -8.66 38.89
N SER A 102 -70.31 -8.93 38.82
CA SER A 102 -71.12 -8.99 37.59
C SER A 102 -71.32 -7.64 36.85
N ASN A 103 -70.33 -6.74 36.83
CA ASN A 103 -70.28 -5.54 36.00
C ASN A 103 -69.01 -5.49 35.14
N GLN A 104 -69.14 -4.86 33.97
CA GLN A 104 -68.32 -5.05 32.77
C GLN A 104 -66.91 -4.41 32.81
N THR A 105 -66.32 -4.21 33.99
CA THR A 105 -65.10 -3.39 34.20
C THR A 105 -63.86 -4.16 34.65
N CYS A 106 -63.80 -5.49 34.49
CA CYS A 106 -62.63 -6.30 34.87
C CYS A 106 -62.02 -7.05 33.67
N SER A 107 -60.71 -7.32 33.72
CA SER A 107 -59.96 -8.11 32.73
C SER A 107 -59.30 -9.31 33.41
N GLU A 108 -59.95 -10.46 33.43
CA GLU A 108 -59.36 -11.66 34.04
C GLU A 108 -58.19 -12.20 33.22
N TYR A 109 -57.31 -12.91 33.90
CA TYR A 109 -56.02 -13.37 33.41
C TYR A 109 -56.13 -14.74 32.73
N PRO A 110 -55.78 -14.89 31.43
CA PRO A 110 -55.82 -16.17 30.73
C PRO A 110 -54.88 -17.24 31.28
N GLU A 111 -55.42 -18.42 31.54
CA GLU A 111 -54.73 -19.53 32.22
C GLU A 111 -53.98 -20.45 31.25
N GLY A 112 -53.22 -21.41 31.79
CA GLY A 112 -52.44 -22.34 30.97
C GLY A 112 -53.32 -23.13 29.99
N GLY A 113 -53.12 -22.92 28.68
CA GLY A 113 -53.92 -23.54 27.61
C GLY A 113 -54.93 -22.60 26.95
N GLU A 114 -55.11 -21.39 27.46
CA GLU A 114 -55.99 -20.34 26.92
C GLU A 114 -55.16 -19.35 26.08
N ASN A 115 -54.72 -19.84 24.93
CA ASN A 115 -53.70 -19.17 24.12
C ASN A 115 -54.29 -18.12 23.18
N PHE A 116 -53.54 -17.08 22.86
CA PHE A 116 -53.91 -16.09 21.87
C PHE A 116 -53.10 -16.26 20.59
N GLN A 117 -53.78 -16.52 19.49
CA GLN A 117 -53.19 -16.69 18.18
C GLN A 117 -53.48 -15.49 17.30
N VAL A 118 -52.44 -15.00 16.63
CA VAL A 118 -52.59 -14.04 15.53
C VAL A 118 -52.33 -14.78 14.23
N GLN A 119 -53.24 -14.64 13.28
CA GLN A 119 -53.25 -15.43 12.05
C GLN A 119 -53.54 -14.53 10.86
N TYR A 120 -53.03 -14.90 9.68
CA TYR A 120 -53.40 -14.25 8.43
C TYR A 120 -53.95 -15.25 7.41
N LEU A 121 -54.75 -14.75 6.48
CA LEU A 121 -55.21 -15.50 5.32
C LEU A 121 -54.20 -15.34 4.19
N ASN A 122 -53.57 -16.43 3.76
CA ASN A 122 -52.61 -16.39 2.66
C ASN A 122 -53.28 -16.44 1.28
N SER A 123 -52.48 -16.26 0.23
CA SER A 123 -52.89 -16.19 -1.18
C SER A 123 -53.56 -17.46 -1.70
N SER A 124 -53.35 -18.59 -1.01
CA SER A 124 -54.02 -19.87 -1.26
C SER A 124 -55.34 -20.04 -0.48
N ASN A 125 -55.81 -19.00 0.20
CA ASN A 125 -56.98 -18.97 1.08
C ASN A 125 -56.89 -19.90 2.31
N ASN A 126 -55.68 -20.16 2.81
CA ASN A 126 -55.48 -20.90 4.07
C ASN A 126 -55.16 -19.93 5.21
N TRP A 127 -55.68 -20.22 6.40
CA TRP A 127 -55.32 -19.46 7.61
C TRP A 127 -54.00 -19.98 8.17
N ILE A 128 -53.01 -19.10 8.23
CA ILE A 128 -51.66 -19.37 8.74
C ILE A 128 -51.47 -18.62 10.06
N THR A 129 -50.95 -19.29 11.08
CA THR A 129 -50.65 -18.66 12.37
C THR A 129 -49.30 -17.93 12.30
N LEU A 130 -49.30 -16.61 12.55
CA LEU A 130 -48.09 -15.79 12.66
C LEU A 130 -47.38 -16.02 13.98
N ILE A 131 -48.15 -15.93 15.07
CA ILE A 131 -47.62 -16.04 16.42
C ILE A 131 -48.69 -16.58 17.37
N THR A 132 -48.24 -17.32 18.40
CA THR A 132 -49.08 -17.81 19.51
C THR A 132 -48.52 -17.31 20.82
N TYR A 133 -49.30 -16.54 21.56
CA TYR A 133 -49.02 -16.17 22.95
C TYR A 133 -49.67 -17.18 23.88
N THR A 134 -48.88 -17.79 24.76
CA THR A 134 -49.38 -18.79 25.70
C THR A 134 -50.12 -18.14 26.86
N GLY A 135 -51.22 -18.75 27.28
CA GLY A 135 -51.84 -18.45 28.58
C GLY A 135 -51.01 -19.04 29.74
N GLY A 136 -51.20 -18.54 30.97
CA GLY A 136 -50.47 -19.04 32.16
C GLY A 136 -49.08 -18.43 32.46
N GLY A 137 -48.60 -17.45 31.68
CA GLY A 137 -47.48 -16.54 32.03
C GLY A 137 -47.77 -15.38 33.03
N THR A 138 -47.14 -14.21 32.82
CA THR A 138 -47.26 -13.05 33.72
C THR A 138 -48.55 -12.26 33.46
N SER A 139 -49.29 -11.90 34.52
CA SER A 139 -50.51 -11.07 34.42
C SER A 139 -50.20 -9.64 34.00
N GLY A 140 -50.98 -9.12 33.05
CA GLY A 140 -50.83 -7.78 32.51
C GLY A 140 -49.67 -7.61 31.53
N GLU A 141 -48.94 -8.68 31.19
CA GLU A 141 -47.80 -8.63 30.28
C GLU A 141 -48.20 -8.15 28.88
N ILE A 142 -47.36 -7.29 28.31
CA ILE A 142 -47.55 -6.64 27.03
C ILE A 142 -46.58 -7.25 26.02
N PHE A 143 -47.09 -7.51 24.82
CA PHE A 143 -46.36 -7.97 23.67
C PHE A 143 -46.55 -6.96 22.54
N THR A 144 -45.47 -6.66 21.84
CA THR A 144 -45.48 -5.90 20.58
C THR A 144 -44.98 -6.80 19.48
N TYR A 145 -45.66 -6.76 18.34
CA TYR A 145 -45.25 -7.42 17.11
C TYR A 145 -44.99 -6.34 16.08
N ASP A 146 -43.89 -6.43 15.34
CA ASP A 146 -43.56 -5.55 14.21
C ASP A 146 -42.62 -6.33 13.28
N GLU A 147 -43.20 -6.99 12.28
CA GLU A 147 -42.48 -7.88 11.36
C GLU A 147 -42.97 -7.73 9.93
N PRO A 148 -42.14 -8.05 8.91
CA PRO A 148 -42.58 -8.13 7.52
C PRO A 148 -43.74 -9.14 7.33
N LEU A 149 -44.70 -8.81 6.46
CA LEU A 149 -45.71 -9.77 6.04
C LEU A 149 -45.04 -10.89 5.22
N PRO A 150 -45.41 -12.16 5.47
CA PRO A 150 -44.96 -13.26 4.62
C PRO A 150 -45.33 -13.03 3.16
N ALA A 151 -44.49 -13.52 2.24
CA ALA A 151 -44.67 -13.27 0.80
C ALA A 151 -46.03 -13.78 0.28
N ASP A 152 -46.52 -14.90 0.80
CA ASP A 152 -47.84 -15.43 0.46
C ASP A 152 -48.99 -14.68 1.14
N GLY A 153 -48.70 -13.71 2.02
CA GLY A 153 -49.63 -12.73 2.57
C GLY A 153 -49.77 -11.46 1.72
N LEU A 154 -48.87 -11.17 0.77
CA LEU A 154 -48.91 -9.97 -0.06
C LEU A 154 -49.89 -10.12 -1.25
N HIS A 155 -51.18 -9.92 -0.99
CA HIS A 155 -52.21 -10.02 -2.02
C HIS A 155 -53.46 -9.18 -1.68
N ALA A 156 -54.29 -8.94 -2.69
CA ALA A 156 -55.46 -8.05 -2.61
C ALA A 156 -56.59 -8.52 -1.67
N ALA A 157 -56.44 -9.70 -1.06
CA ALA A 157 -57.46 -10.32 -0.21
C ALA A 157 -56.93 -10.72 1.16
N PHE A 158 -55.77 -10.17 1.59
CA PHE A 158 -55.19 -10.43 2.89
C PHE A 158 -56.19 -10.12 4.01
N ARG A 159 -56.17 -10.91 5.08
CA ARG A 159 -56.99 -10.67 6.27
C ARG A 159 -56.21 -11.06 7.51
N LEU A 160 -56.33 -10.25 8.56
CA LEU A 160 -55.79 -10.54 9.87
C LEU A 160 -56.88 -11.12 10.77
N ARG A 161 -56.55 -12.12 11.58
CA ARG A 161 -57.45 -12.73 12.55
C ARG A 161 -56.76 -12.89 13.90
N PHE A 162 -57.39 -12.33 14.92
CA PHE A 162 -57.06 -12.58 16.32
C PHE A 162 -57.96 -13.66 16.87
N THR A 163 -57.39 -14.73 17.43
CA THR A 163 -58.13 -15.90 17.92
C THR A 163 -57.70 -16.24 19.35
N HIS A 164 -58.63 -16.23 20.29
CA HIS A 164 -58.44 -16.82 21.61
C HIS A 164 -58.81 -18.31 21.53
N VAL A 165 -57.85 -19.19 21.77
CA VAL A 165 -57.96 -20.65 21.60
C VAL A 165 -58.08 -21.32 22.98
N GLY A 166 -59.30 -21.74 23.32
CA GLY A 166 -59.60 -22.48 24.56
C GLY A 166 -60.05 -21.58 25.71
N GLY A 167 -61.08 -22.00 26.43
CA GLY A 167 -61.60 -21.33 27.63
C GLY A 167 -62.47 -22.28 28.46
N ASN A 168 -62.44 -22.13 29.78
CA ASN A 168 -63.27 -22.91 30.71
C ASN A 168 -64.64 -22.25 30.96
N GLN A 169 -65.67 -23.02 31.34
CA GLN A 169 -66.98 -22.43 31.67
C GLN A 169 -66.93 -21.66 32.99
N GLY A 170 -66.81 -20.33 32.93
CA GLY A 170 -67.17 -19.44 34.03
C GLY A 170 -66.23 -18.27 34.36
N GLY A 171 -65.17 -18.03 33.59
CA GLY A 171 -64.25 -16.88 33.77
C GLY A 171 -64.41 -15.80 32.69
N TRP A 172 -63.92 -14.59 32.97
CA TRP A 172 -63.84 -13.47 32.03
C TRP A 172 -62.42 -13.38 31.43
N ASP A 173 -61.84 -14.50 30.99
CA ASP A 173 -60.44 -14.56 30.55
C ASP A 173 -60.23 -13.78 29.26
N LEU A 174 -59.49 -12.68 29.36
CA LEU A 174 -59.43 -11.65 28.33
C LEU A 174 -58.00 -11.47 27.80
N TRP A 175 -57.88 -11.61 26.49
CA TRP A 175 -56.77 -11.06 25.73
C TRP A 175 -57.18 -9.75 25.09
N HIS A 176 -56.23 -8.82 25.01
CA HIS A 176 -56.44 -7.51 24.41
C HIS A 176 -55.50 -7.32 23.22
N ALA A 177 -55.98 -6.70 22.16
CA ALA A 177 -55.19 -6.30 21.01
C ALA A 177 -55.46 -4.82 20.69
N ASP A 178 -54.42 -4.11 20.28
CA ASP A 178 -54.49 -2.70 19.91
C ASP A 178 -53.42 -2.36 18.87
N ASP A 179 -53.43 -1.13 18.37
CA ASP A 179 -52.35 -0.57 17.52
C ASP A 179 -51.99 -1.40 16.28
N VAL A 180 -53.00 -1.96 15.60
CA VAL A 180 -52.77 -2.73 14.37
C VAL A 180 -52.43 -1.77 13.24
N LEU A 181 -51.27 -1.97 12.63
CA LEU A 181 -50.80 -1.16 11.53
C LEU A 181 -50.16 -2.06 10.48
N ILE A 182 -50.59 -1.91 9.23
CA ILE A 182 -49.95 -2.50 8.06
C ILE A 182 -49.48 -1.34 7.21
N THR A 183 -48.18 -1.27 6.99
CA THR A 183 -47.54 -0.21 6.20
C THR A 183 -46.82 -0.85 5.04
N GLU A 184 -46.97 -0.29 3.85
CA GLU A 184 -46.14 -0.66 2.70
C GLU A 184 -44.69 -0.35 3.03
N THR A 185 -43.83 -1.34 2.86
CA THR A 185 -42.40 -1.21 3.08
C THR A 185 -41.69 -1.38 1.75
N ILE A 186 -40.52 -0.75 1.62
CA ILE A 186 -39.62 -1.07 0.52
C ILE A 186 -39.20 -2.53 0.72
N ASP A 187 -39.24 -3.34 -0.34
CA ASP A 187 -38.60 -4.66 -0.31
C ASP A 187 -37.08 -4.47 -0.27
N ILE A 188 -36.52 -4.32 0.94
CA ILE A 188 -35.08 -4.18 1.15
C ILE A 188 -34.39 -5.56 1.07
N ALA A 189 -35.14 -6.66 1.09
CA ALA A 189 -34.57 -8.00 0.86
C ALA A 189 -34.13 -8.19 -0.61
N ALA A 190 -34.78 -7.50 -1.56
CA ALA A 190 -34.41 -7.52 -2.98
C ALA A 190 -33.32 -6.50 -3.40
N THR A 191 -32.91 -5.55 -2.54
CA THR A 191 -32.06 -4.40 -2.94
C THR A 191 -30.68 -4.32 -2.28
N CYS A 192 -30.27 -5.33 -1.51
CA CYS A 192 -28.94 -5.38 -0.91
C CYS A 192 -27.93 -5.98 -1.91
N SER A 193 -27.60 -5.23 -2.97
CA SER A 193 -26.75 -5.67 -4.10
C SER A 193 -25.26 -5.45 -3.88
N THR A 194 -24.88 -4.52 -3.02
CA THR A 194 -23.50 -4.35 -2.53
C THR A 194 -23.50 -4.42 -1.02
N THR A 195 -22.58 -5.20 -0.48
CA THR A 195 -22.42 -5.33 0.96
C THR A 195 -20.99 -5.01 1.37
N SER A 196 -20.85 -4.07 2.29
CA SER A 196 -19.59 -3.89 3.01
C SER A 196 -19.71 -4.58 4.36
N THR A 197 -18.81 -5.52 4.64
CA THR A 197 -18.76 -6.25 5.91
C THR A 197 -18.56 -5.26 7.07
N ILE A 198 -19.55 -5.19 7.97
CA ILE A 198 -19.46 -4.46 9.24
C ILE A 198 -18.74 -5.33 10.27
N PHE A 199 -19.06 -6.62 10.29
CA PHE A 199 -18.50 -7.60 11.20
C PHE A 199 -18.56 -8.99 10.55
N TYR A 200 -17.47 -9.76 10.62
CA TYR A 200 -17.48 -11.15 10.20
C TYR A 200 -16.64 -11.97 11.16
N GLU A 201 -17.21 -13.07 11.62
CA GLU A 201 -16.55 -14.03 12.49
C GLU A 201 -16.80 -15.46 11.98
N ALA A 202 -15.70 -16.16 11.70
CA ALA A 202 -15.66 -17.53 11.21
C ALA A 202 -15.07 -18.51 12.24
N PHE A 203 -14.79 -18.03 13.47
CA PHE A 203 -14.37 -18.82 14.63
C PHE A 203 -13.21 -19.79 14.34
N ASN A 204 -12.21 -19.33 13.60
CA ASN A 204 -11.11 -20.14 13.11
C ASN A 204 -10.12 -20.55 14.21
N ASN A 205 -10.06 -19.81 15.33
CA ASN A 205 -9.15 -20.12 16.45
C ASN A 205 -9.65 -19.59 17.81
N ASN A 206 -9.13 -20.13 18.92
CA ASN A 206 -9.51 -19.72 20.28
C ASN A 206 -9.18 -18.24 20.64
N GLY A 207 -8.38 -17.53 19.83
CA GLY A 207 -8.13 -16.10 19.96
C GLY A 207 -9.38 -15.26 19.66
N ASP A 208 -10.24 -15.76 18.77
CA ASP A 208 -11.45 -15.07 18.28
C ASP A 208 -12.50 -14.90 19.40
N LEU A 209 -12.62 -15.92 20.29
CA LEU A 209 -13.45 -15.83 21.50
C LEU A 209 -12.96 -14.77 22.50
N ASN A 210 -11.66 -14.45 22.49
CA ASN A 210 -11.06 -13.52 23.45
C ASN A 210 -10.99 -12.09 22.90
N SER A 211 -11.00 -11.89 21.58
CA SER A 211 -10.98 -10.57 20.97
C SER A 211 -12.39 -9.99 20.84
N ASP A 212 -13.35 -10.81 20.37
CA ASP A 212 -14.59 -10.29 19.80
C ASP A 212 -15.83 -10.64 20.64
N TRP A 213 -15.71 -11.66 21.49
CA TRP A 213 -16.83 -12.21 22.24
C TRP A 213 -16.56 -12.30 23.75
N ASN A 214 -17.62 -12.44 24.53
CA ASN A 214 -17.61 -12.85 25.92
C ASN A 214 -18.28 -14.22 25.99
N THR A 215 -17.57 -15.19 26.53
CA THR A 215 -18.02 -16.59 26.66
C THR A 215 -18.11 -17.00 28.11
N ASP A 216 -19.00 -17.94 28.41
CA ASP A 216 -18.94 -18.72 29.65
C ASP A 216 -18.18 -20.05 29.46
N ASN A 217 -18.11 -20.86 30.53
CA ASN A 217 -17.35 -22.12 30.56
C ASN A 217 -17.95 -23.26 29.71
N GLY A 218 -19.16 -23.10 29.16
CA GLY A 218 -19.84 -24.07 28.30
C GLY A 218 -19.56 -23.85 26.80
N VAL A 219 -18.82 -22.80 26.44
CA VAL A 219 -18.52 -22.44 25.05
C VAL A 219 -17.08 -22.79 24.68
N ARG A 220 -16.88 -23.39 23.51
CA ARG A 220 -15.55 -23.73 22.99
C ARG A 220 -15.52 -23.73 21.46
N ILE A 221 -14.42 -23.26 20.87
CA ILE A 221 -14.13 -23.50 19.46
C ILE A 221 -13.48 -24.88 19.33
N ASN A 222 -13.95 -25.68 18.39
CA ASN A 222 -13.39 -26.99 18.10
C ASN A 222 -13.77 -27.45 16.67
N SER A 223 -13.24 -28.60 16.26
CA SER A 223 -13.54 -29.24 14.98
C SER A 223 -14.42 -30.49 15.14
N ILE A 224 -15.19 -30.61 16.23
CA ILE A 224 -16.04 -31.81 16.44
C ILE A 224 -17.33 -31.75 15.60
N THR A 225 -17.57 -30.65 14.90
CA THR A 225 -18.66 -30.45 13.94
C THR A 225 -18.42 -31.27 12.67
N PHE A 226 -19.05 -32.44 12.60
CA PHE A 226 -18.96 -33.33 11.43
C PHE A 226 -19.49 -32.64 10.15
N GLY A 227 -18.62 -32.46 9.15
CA GLY A 227 -18.99 -31.91 7.84
C GLY A 227 -18.84 -30.39 7.68
N ALA A 228 -18.33 -29.68 8.70
CA ALA A 228 -17.96 -28.26 8.56
C ALA A 228 -16.61 -28.10 7.83
N ALA A 229 -16.48 -27.06 7.01
CA ALA A 229 -15.24 -26.73 6.29
C ALA A 229 -14.19 -26.03 7.18
N SER A 230 -14.62 -25.48 8.31
CA SER A 230 -13.89 -24.69 9.32
C SER A 230 -14.19 -25.17 10.75
N PRO A 231 -13.36 -24.84 11.75
CA PRO A 231 -13.74 -24.93 13.16
C PRO A 231 -14.96 -24.04 13.45
N SER A 232 -15.85 -24.46 14.35
CA SER A 232 -17.04 -23.71 14.73
C SER A 232 -17.11 -23.52 16.25
N VAL A 233 -17.94 -22.58 16.72
CA VAL A 233 -18.26 -22.46 18.15
C VAL A 233 -19.26 -23.53 18.53
N SER A 234 -18.93 -24.36 19.52
CA SER A 234 -19.88 -25.26 20.17
C SER A 234 -20.30 -24.71 21.53
N ILE A 235 -21.61 -24.66 21.77
CA ILE A 235 -22.21 -24.28 23.05
C ILE A 235 -22.81 -25.53 23.69
N ASP A 236 -22.33 -25.92 24.88
CA ASP A 236 -22.83 -27.09 25.60
C ASP A 236 -24.05 -26.82 26.48
N GLY A 237 -25.00 -27.75 26.45
CA GLY A 237 -26.22 -27.76 27.27
C GLY A 237 -26.00 -28.29 28.68
N ARG A 238 -24.86 -27.99 29.33
CA ARG A 238 -24.73 -28.34 30.75
C ARG A 238 -25.77 -27.60 31.58
N SER A 239 -26.00 -28.07 32.83
CA SER A 239 -27.06 -27.57 33.70
C SER A 239 -27.07 -26.04 33.85
N GLY A 240 -27.87 -25.35 33.03
CA GLY A 240 -28.00 -23.90 33.03
C GLY A 240 -28.04 -23.30 31.62
N LEU A 241 -28.07 -21.97 31.59
CA LEU A 241 -28.04 -21.19 30.36
C LEU A 241 -26.60 -20.92 29.99
N HIS A 242 -26.19 -21.36 28.80
CA HIS A 242 -24.83 -21.19 28.27
C HIS A 242 -24.86 -20.40 26.97
N GLY A 243 -23.88 -19.53 26.74
CA GLY A 243 -23.88 -18.71 25.55
C GLY A 243 -22.66 -17.85 25.30
N ILE A 244 -22.66 -17.26 24.11
CA ILE A 244 -21.63 -16.34 23.64
C ILE A 244 -22.27 -15.00 23.29
N THR A 245 -21.66 -13.90 23.73
CA THR A 245 -22.18 -12.53 23.53
C THR A 245 -21.09 -11.63 22.96
N SER A 246 -21.36 -10.92 21.87
CA SER A 246 -20.37 -10.04 21.24
C SER A 246 -20.04 -8.86 22.17
N LYS A 247 -18.80 -8.37 22.11
CA LYS A 247 -18.38 -7.20 22.89
C LYS A 247 -18.95 -5.92 22.29
N SER A 248 -19.26 -4.95 23.15
CA SER A 248 -19.96 -3.70 22.80
C SER A 248 -19.18 -2.75 21.88
N ASN A 249 -17.96 -3.06 21.48
CA ASN A 249 -17.13 -2.24 20.60
C ASN A 249 -16.78 -2.95 19.27
N ARG A 250 -17.45 -4.07 18.96
CA ARG A 250 -17.09 -4.91 17.81
C ARG A 250 -17.98 -4.70 16.60
N ILE A 251 -19.28 -4.52 16.81
CA ILE A 251 -20.25 -4.41 15.72
C ILE A 251 -20.73 -2.96 15.68
N ASP A 252 -20.26 -2.19 14.69
CA ASP A 252 -20.72 -0.83 14.45
C ASP A 252 -21.87 -0.83 13.43
N ALA A 253 -23.08 -1.13 13.90
CA ALA A 253 -24.27 -1.21 13.05
C ALA A 253 -24.96 0.16 12.87
N ASN A 254 -24.26 1.27 13.11
CA ASN A 254 -24.78 2.62 12.89
C ASN A 254 -24.83 2.99 11.40
N VAL A 255 -25.66 2.26 10.66
CA VAL A 255 -25.84 2.36 9.21
C VAL A 255 -27.32 2.42 8.87
N ALA A 256 -27.65 2.87 7.65
CA ALA A 256 -29.04 3.00 7.22
C ALA A 256 -29.80 1.66 7.16
N ALA A 257 -29.10 0.58 6.80
CA ALA A 257 -29.59 -0.79 6.85
C ALA A 257 -28.41 -1.76 6.99
N ALA A 258 -28.60 -2.86 7.70
CA ALA A 258 -27.62 -3.94 7.82
C ALA A 258 -28.31 -5.30 7.80
N ARG A 259 -27.64 -6.32 7.27
CA ARG A 259 -28.09 -7.71 7.25
C ARG A 259 -27.26 -8.53 8.24
N LEU A 260 -27.93 -9.39 9.01
CA LEU A 260 -27.33 -10.41 9.86
C LEU A 260 -27.45 -11.77 9.18
N GLY A 261 -26.33 -12.43 8.95
CA GLY A 261 -26.23 -13.82 8.52
C GLY A 261 -25.48 -14.66 9.55
N PHE A 262 -25.85 -15.92 9.70
CA PHE A 262 -25.08 -16.90 10.47
C PHE A 262 -25.47 -18.34 10.14
N TRP A 263 -24.54 -19.26 10.34
CA TRP A 263 -24.72 -20.69 10.18
C TRP A 263 -24.91 -21.35 11.54
N VAL A 264 -25.90 -22.23 11.68
CA VAL A 264 -26.16 -23.04 12.88
C VAL A 264 -26.29 -24.51 12.50
N ARG A 265 -25.85 -25.39 13.41
CA ARG A 265 -26.14 -26.82 13.30
C ARG A 265 -26.48 -27.45 14.63
N ARG A 266 -27.53 -28.28 14.63
CA ARG A 266 -27.88 -29.16 15.75
C ARG A 266 -26.87 -30.31 15.83
N GLY A 267 -26.48 -30.74 17.03
CA GLY A 267 -25.53 -31.83 17.23
C GLY A 267 -25.82 -33.10 16.41
N PHE A 268 -24.79 -33.89 16.14
CA PHE A 268 -24.87 -35.09 15.31
C PHE A 268 -23.90 -36.18 15.77
N ASP A 269 -24.46 -37.29 16.24
CA ASP A 269 -23.73 -38.53 16.49
C ASP A 269 -24.12 -39.62 15.47
N THR A 270 -23.14 -40.38 15.00
CA THR A 270 -23.32 -41.53 14.10
C THR A 270 -23.25 -42.88 14.82
N GLN A 271 -22.98 -42.93 16.13
CA GLN A 271 -22.82 -44.18 16.87
C GLN A 271 -23.82 -44.33 18.04
N ASN A 272 -24.71 -45.31 17.92
CA ASN A 272 -25.69 -45.76 18.92
C ASN A 272 -25.27 -45.59 20.41
N ASN A 273 -26.04 -44.80 21.16
CA ASN A 273 -26.23 -44.84 22.61
C ASN A 273 -24.97 -44.97 23.49
N GLY A 274 -24.12 -43.94 23.50
CA GLY A 274 -23.18 -43.74 24.60
C GLY A 274 -21.87 -43.11 24.14
N CYS A 275 -21.80 -41.79 24.26
CA CYS A 275 -20.59 -40.99 24.09
C CYS A 275 -19.44 -41.60 24.95
N PRO A 276 -18.39 -42.23 24.36
CA PRO A 276 -17.27 -42.76 25.12
C PRO A 276 -16.48 -41.60 25.74
N THR A 277 -15.74 -41.87 26.81
CA THR A 277 -15.02 -40.88 27.65
C THR A 277 -13.88 -40.09 26.96
N ASN A 278 -13.86 -39.99 25.63
CA ASN A 278 -12.84 -39.28 24.84
C ASN A 278 -13.42 -38.19 23.91
N GLN A 279 -13.79 -37.05 24.50
CA GLN A 279 -13.77 -35.65 24.00
C GLN A 279 -14.30 -35.24 22.60
N ASN A 280 -14.61 -36.14 21.65
CA ASN A 280 -14.94 -35.77 20.26
C ASN A 280 -16.35 -36.18 19.84
N CYS A 281 -17.34 -35.80 20.63
CA CYS A 281 -18.72 -36.24 20.48
C CYS A 281 -19.66 -35.03 20.59
N SER A 282 -20.64 -34.98 19.67
CA SER A 282 -21.62 -33.91 19.56
C SER A 282 -23.01 -34.54 19.57
N GLU A 283 -23.56 -34.74 20.75
CA GLU A 283 -24.92 -35.24 20.93
C GLU A 283 -25.93 -34.20 20.45
N ASP A 284 -27.04 -34.67 19.88
CA ASP A 284 -28.17 -33.83 19.50
C ASP A 284 -28.89 -33.30 20.74
N THR A 285 -29.31 -32.06 20.68
CA THR A 285 -30.07 -31.40 21.76
C THR A 285 -31.44 -32.03 21.94
N ASP A 286 -31.86 -32.26 23.18
CA ASP A 286 -33.17 -32.78 23.57
C ASP A 286 -34.29 -31.73 23.48
N ASP A 287 -35.55 -32.14 23.66
CA ASP A 287 -36.69 -31.21 23.75
C ASP A 287 -36.45 -30.17 24.88
N ASN A 288 -36.66 -28.89 24.58
CA ASN A 288 -36.43 -27.72 25.45
C ASN A 288 -34.95 -27.30 25.63
N GLU A 289 -34.02 -27.91 24.89
CA GLU A 289 -32.63 -27.48 24.78
C GLU A 289 -32.43 -26.52 23.58
N ASN A 290 -33.14 -25.40 23.63
CA ASN A 290 -33.29 -24.48 22.50
C ASN A 290 -32.07 -23.57 22.33
N LEU A 291 -31.75 -23.22 21.08
CA LEU A 291 -30.84 -22.13 20.77
C LEU A 291 -31.64 -20.86 20.47
N VAL A 292 -31.48 -19.85 21.32
CA VAL A 292 -32.08 -18.53 21.14
C VAL A 292 -31.00 -17.56 20.69
N VAL A 293 -31.22 -16.90 19.56
CA VAL A 293 -30.36 -15.82 19.06
C VAL A 293 -31.05 -14.50 19.35
N GLU A 294 -30.33 -13.56 19.96
CA GLU A 294 -30.87 -12.27 20.37
C GLU A 294 -29.94 -11.13 19.98
N TYR A 295 -30.51 -9.94 19.77
CA TYR A 295 -29.79 -8.68 19.73
C TYR A 295 -30.16 -7.83 20.93
N LEU A 296 -29.24 -6.97 21.34
CA LEU A 296 -29.56 -5.91 22.29
C LEU A 296 -30.09 -4.72 21.51
N ASN A 297 -31.29 -4.23 21.83
CA ASN A 297 -31.80 -3.03 21.19
C ASN A 297 -31.20 -1.75 21.80
N ASN A 298 -31.41 -0.62 21.12
CA ASN A 298 -30.95 0.71 21.54
C ASN A 298 -31.54 1.18 22.90
N ALA A 299 -32.53 0.48 23.44
CA ALA A 299 -33.17 0.76 24.71
C ALA A 299 -32.56 0.00 25.90
N ASN A 300 -31.57 -0.87 25.72
CA ASN A 300 -31.04 -1.64 26.86
C ASN A 300 -31.63 -3.05 27.02
N SER A 301 -32.47 -3.51 26.10
CA SER A 301 -33.25 -4.74 26.26
C SER A 301 -32.85 -5.79 25.22
N TRP A 302 -32.71 -7.04 25.65
CA TRP A 302 -32.46 -8.14 24.73
C TRP A 302 -33.76 -8.54 24.03
N GLN A 303 -33.70 -8.66 22.71
CA GLN A 303 -34.82 -9.01 21.86
C GLN A 303 -34.48 -10.28 21.06
N PRO A 304 -35.39 -11.26 20.96
CA PRO A 304 -35.18 -12.46 20.17
C PRO A 304 -35.17 -12.15 18.67
N ILE A 305 -34.23 -12.75 17.96
CA ILE A 305 -34.14 -12.77 16.50
C ILE A 305 -34.80 -14.05 15.99
N ILE A 306 -34.38 -15.19 16.53
CA ILE A 306 -34.88 -16.51 16.18
C ILE A 306 -34.61 -17.49 17.31
N THR A 307 -35.53 -18.45 17.49
CA THR A 307 -35.37 -19.60 18.39
C THR A 307 -35.37 -20.87 17.56
N TYR A 308 -34.34 -21.70 17.72
CA TYR A 308 -34.30 -23.05 17.21
C TYR A 308 -34.63 -24.02 18.34
N GLU A 309 -35.73 -24.76 18.16
CA GLU A 309 -36.16 -25.76 19.13
C GLU A 309 -35.17 -26.94 19.20
N GLY A 310 -34.91 -27.42 20.41
CA GLY A 310 -34.27 -28.71 20.66
C GLY A 310 -35.16 -29.89 20.25
N GLY A 311 -34.60 -31.11 20.23
CA GLY A 311 -35.31 -32.36 19.90
C GLY A 311 -35.62 -32.58 18.40
N GLY A 312 -35.12 -31.71 17.51
CA GLY A 312 -35.35 -31.81 16.07
C GLY A 312 -34.41 -32.78 15.32
N THR A 313 -34.38 -32.67 13.99
CA THR A 313 -33.54 -33.52 13.14
C THR A 313 -32.06 -33.42 13.51
N LYS A 314 -31.43 -34.57 13.80
CA LYS A 314 -30.00 -34.67 14.16
C LYS A 314 -29.11 -34.16 13.02
N GLY A 315 -28.14 -33.31 13.33
CA GLY A 315 -27.18 -32.77 12.34
C GLY A 315 -27.76 -31.79 11.34
N GLU A 316 -29.00 -31.34 11.52
CA GLU A 316 -29.64 -30.34 10.67
C GLU A 316 -28.85 -29.04 10.66
N ILE A 317 -28.60 -28.54 9.45
CA ILE A 317 -27.93 -27.26 9.20
C ILE A 317 -29.02 -26.23 8.91
N LEU A 318 -28.92 -25.10 9.60
CA LEU A 318 -29.85 -23.99 9.54
C LEU A 318 -29.05 -22.72 9.25
N ASN A 319 -29.31 -22.11 8.10
CA ASN A 319 -28.71 -20.83 7.72
C ASN A 319 -29.72 -19.72 7.99
N TYR A 320 -29.29 -18.69 8.71
CA TYR A 320 -30.07 -17.48 8.91
C TYR A 320 -29.50 -16.35 8.07
N SER A 321 -30.38 -15.57 7.43
CA SER A 321 -30.01 -14.31 6.78
C SER A 321 -31.25 -13.40 6.75
N ALA A 322 -31.18 -12.26 7.44
CA ALA A 322 -32.25 -11.26 7.45
C ALA A 322 -31.72 -9.87 7.81
N LEU A 323 -32.48 -8.82 7.50
CA LEU A 323 -32.14 -7.47 7.93
C LEU A 323 -32.22 -7.35 9.46
N LEU A 324 -31.30 -6.58 10.02
CA LEU A 324 -31.36 -6.18 11.41
C LEU A 324 -32.54 -5.22 11.63
N PRO A 325 -33.32 -5.39 12.71
CA PRO A 325 -34.37 -4.44 13.09
C PRO A 325 -33.82 -3.03 13.26
N GLY A 326 -34.64 -2.01 13.03
CA GLY A 326 -34.20 -0.60 13.07
C GLY A 326 -33.63 -0.17 14.43
N ASP A 327 -34.13 -0.74 15.53
CA ASP A 327 -33.63 -0.49 16.89
C ASP A 327 -32.35 -1.29 17.23
N ALA A 328 -31.87 -2.13 16.31
CA ALA A 328 -30.55 -2.77 16.32
C ALA A 328 -29.48 -1.97 15.54
N LEU A 329 -29.88 -0.97 14.74
CA LEU A 329 -28.98 -0.18 13.89
C LEU A 329 -28.32 0.96 14.67
N TYR A 330 -27.36 0.62 15.53
CA TYR A 330 -26.59 1.58 16.31
C TYR A 330 -25.15 1.11 16.56
N SER A 331 -24.31 2.05 16.99
CA SER A 331 -22.89 1.75 17.23
C SER A 331 -22.72 0.93 18.51
N GLY A 332 -22.00 -0.19 18.41
CA GLY A 332 -21.81 -1.09 19.53
C GLY A 332 -22.95 -2.10 19.74
N LEU A 333 -23.65 -2.46 18.65
CA LEU A 333 -24.63 -3.54 18.63
C LEU A 333 -24.04 -4.80 19.30
N ARG A 334 -24.84 -5.46 20.12
CA ARG A 334 -24.48 -6.74 20.74
C ARG A 334 -25.42 -7.83 20.27
N LEU A 335 -24.83 -8.95 19.86
CA LEU A 335 -25.51 -10.19 19.50
C LEU A 335 -25.17 -11.23 20.56
N ARG A 336 -26.13 -12.09 20.91
CA ARG A 336 -25.87 -13.26 21.75
C ARG A 336 -26.58 -14.51 21.23
N PHE A 337 -25.90 -15.63 21.40
CA PHE A 337 -26.43 -16.96 21.13
C PHE A 337 -26.50 -17.70 22.46
N LEU A 338 -27.70 -18.11 22.86
CA LEU A 338 -28.00 -18.71 24.15
C LEU A 338 -28.60 -20.10 23.98
N HIS A 339 -27.97 -21.09 24.59
CA HIS A 339 -28.55 -22.40 24.82
C HIS A 339 -29.36 -22.36 26.13
N THR A 340 -30.69 -22.55 26.05
CA THR A 340 -31.61 -22.24 27.16
C THR A 340 -31.95 -23.41 28.09
N GLY A 341 -31.40 -24.60 27.85
CA GLY A 341 -31.73 -25.80 28.61
C GLY A 341 -30.55 -26.78 28.70
N GLY A 342 -30.63 -27.71 29.65
CA GLY A 342 -29.61 -28.73 29.81
C GLY A 342 -30.07 -29.95 30.60
N SER A 343 -29.98 -31.14 29.99
CA SER A 343 -30.34 -32.44 30.54
C SER A 343 -29.36 -32.96 31.62
N GLY A 344 -28.24 -32.25 31.83
CA GLY A 344 -27.20 -32.58 32.80
C GLY A 344 -26.06 -33.45 32.25
N SER A 345 -26.12 -33.85 30.97
CA SER A 345 -25.00 -34.39 30.19
C SER A 345 -24.14 -33.22 29.64
N THR A 346 -22.87 -33.44 29.28
CA THR A 346 -21.98 -32.37 28.77
C THR A 346 -21.80 -32.40 27.24
N TRP A 347 -22.72 -33.05 26.53
CA TRP A 347 -22.52 -33.44 25.13
C TRP A 347 -23.58 -32.94 24.16
N ASP A 348 -24.67 -32.37 24.67
CA ASP A 348 -25.74 -31.75 23.87
C ASP A 348 -25.25 -30.41 23.32
N LEU A 349 -25.01 -30.33 22.01
CA LEU A 349 -24.32 -29.20 21.39
C LEU A 349 -25.12 -28.53 20.29
N TRP A 350 -25.11 -27.20 20.34
CA TRP A 350 -25.34 -26.33 19.19
C TRP A 350 -24.00 -25.83 18.64
N HIS A 351 -23.88 -25.83 17.31
CA HIS A 351 -22.72 -25.29 16.60
C HIS A 351 -23.09 -24.03 15.85
N ILE A 352 -22.23 -23.01 15.92
CA ILE A 352 -22.41 -21.71 15.25
C ILE A 352 -21.15 -21.37 14.47
N ASP A 353 -21.33 -20.91 13.24
CA ASP A 353 -20.25 -20.45 12.36
C ASP A 353 -20.72 -19.30 11.46
N ASP A 354 -19.79 -18.65 10.76
CA ASP A 354 -20.04 -17.64 9.72
C ASP A 354 -20.97 -16.48 10.16
N VAL A 355 -20.74 -15.92 11.35
CA VAL A 355 -21.54 -14.78 11.82
C VAL A 355 -21.13 -13.52 11.07
N LEU A 356 -22.02 -13.03 10.21
CA LEU A 356 -21.82 -11.89 9.32
C LEU A 356 -22.82 -10.79 9.64
N VAL A 357 -22.33 -9.58 9.89
CA VAL A 357 -23.12 -8.34 9.82
C VAL A 357 -22.56 -7.52 8.68
N GLU A 358 -23.42 -7.13 7.75
CA GLU A 358 -22.99 -6.39 6.56
C GLU A 358 -23.93 -5.22 6.31
N GLN A 359 -23.38 -4.08 5.90
CA GLN A 359 -24.16 -2.92 5.53
C GLN A 359 -24.89 -3.19 4.23
N CYS A 360 -26.19 -2.90 4.19
CA CYS A 360 -26.95 -2.85 2.96
C CYS A 360 -26.99 -1.40 2.46
N THR A 361 -26.43 -1.17 1.27
CA THR A 361 -26.70 0.05 0.49
C THR A 361 -27.70 -0.32 -0.60
N GLY A 362 -28.90 0.26 -0.53
CA GLY A 362 -29.90 0.06 -1.58
C GLY A 362 -29.40 0.65 -2.90
N SER A 363 -29.47 -0.14 -3.97
CA SER A 363 -29.41 0.40 -5.33
C SER A 363 -30.62 1.30 -5.53
N ALA A 364 -30.41 2.61 -5.68
CA ALA A 364 -31.44 3.43 -6.31
C ALA A 364 -31.68 2.85 -7.70
N GLY A 365 -32.94 2.53 -8.04
CA GLY A 365 -33.29 2.20 -9.41
C GLY A 365 -32.86 3.32 -10.38
N PRO A 366 -33.03 3.11 -11.70
CA PRO A 366 -32.60 4.10 -12.67
C PRO A 366 -33.19 5.48 -12.36
N ASP A 367 -32.35 6.50 -12.39
CA ASP A 367 -32.70 7.91 -12.38
C ASP A 367 -33.06 8.39 -13.80
N HIS A 368 -32.40 7.82 -14.80
CA HIS A 368 -32.66 8.01 -16.23
C HIS A 368 -32.13 6.84 -17.07
N TYR A 369 -32.53 6.79 -18.33
CA TYR A 369 -31.96 5.88 -19.33
C TYR A 369 -30.99 6.64 -20.26
N SER A 370 -29.96 5.96 -20.75
CA SER A 370 -29.00 6.50 -21.74
C SER A 370 -29.00 5.61 -22.99
N ILE A 371 -28.89 6.24 -24.16
CA ILE A 371 -28.85 5.61 -25.48
C ILE A 371 -27.43 5.73 -26.03
N ASN A 372 -26.63 4.71 -25.73
CA ASN A 372 -25.23 4.64 -26.12
C ASN A 372 -25.01 3.88 -27.44
N ASN A 373 -23.83 4.08 -28.04
CA ASN A 373 -23.42 3.50 -29.33
C ASN A 373 -24.30 3.88 -30.53
N LEU A 374 -25.15 4.88 -30.38
CA LEU A 374 -25.96 5.39 -31.48
C LEU A 374 -25.07 6.18 -32.45
N ALA A 375 -24.95 5.69 -33.68
CA ALA A 375 -24.13 6.34 -34.70
C ALA A 375 -24.67 7.75 -35.01
N THR A 376 -23.79 8.74 -35.17
CA THR A 376 -24.17 10.11 -35.58
C THR A 376 -24.78 10.15 -36.98
N THR A 377 -24.38 9.20 -37.83
CA THR A 377 -24.90 8.97 -39.17
C THR A 377 -25.09 7.49 -39.45
N ALA A 378 -26.12 7.12 -40.22
CA ALA A 378 -26.40 5.74 -40.63
C ALA A 378 -26.95 5.69 -42.06
N VAL A 379 -26.88 4.51 -42.70
CA VAL A 379 -27.47 4.29 -44.03
C VAL A 379 -28.76 3.48 -43.87
N SER A 380 -29.84 3.87 -44.55
CA SER A 380 -31.19 3.32 -44.35
C SER A 380 -31.31 1.82 -44.61
N CYS A 381 -30.43 1.24 -45.44
CA CYS A 381 -30.36 -0.20 -45.69
C CYS A 381 -29.69 -1.01 -44.57
N GLU A 382 -29.18 -0.38 -43.51
CA GLU A 382 -28.52 -1.03 -42.38
C GLU A 382 -29.33 -0.90 -41.09
N ALA A 383 -29.28 -1.94 -40.26
CA ALA A 383 -29.78 -1.87 -38.91
C ALA A 383 -28.77 -1.10 -38.05
N ILE A 384 -29.26 -0.11 -37.31
CA ILE A 384 -28.50 0.66 -36.33
C ILE A 384 -28.42 -0.17 -35.06
N ASN A 385 -27.20 -0.51 -34.63
CA ASN A 385 -26.97 -1.11 -33.32
C ASN A 385 -26.84 0.00 -32.29
N LEU A 386 -27.55 -0.11 -31.17
CA LEU A 386 -27.46 0.81 -30.04
C LEU A 386 -27.65 0.06 -28.72
N THR A 387 -27.24 0.67 -27.62
CA THR A 387 -27.32 0.12 -26.27
C THR A 387 -28.22 1.03 -25.44
N ILE A 388 -29.24 0.45 -24.80
CA ILE A 388 -30.06 1.15 -23.81
C ILE A 388 -29.47 0.82 -22.43
N GLU A 389 -29.06 1.84 -21.70
CA GLU A 389 -28.40 1.74 -20.39
C GLU A 389 -29.23 2.42 -19.31
N ALA A 390 -29.23 1.88 -18.09
CA ALA A 390 -29.88 2.44 -16.92
C ALA A 390 -28.82 3.11 -16.04
N HIS A 391 -29.05 4.38 -15.67
CA HIS A 391 -28.11 5.16 -14.87
C HIS A 391 -28.71 5.60 -13.55
N ASP A 392 -27.89 5.62 -12.49
CA ASP A 392 -28.25 6.25 -11.22
C ASP A 392 -28.15 7.79 -11.28
N ALA A 393 -28.54 8.46 -10.19
CA ALA A 393 -28.48 9.92 -10.11
C ALA A 393 -27.05 10.49 -10.14
N SER A 394 -26.01 9.66 -10.02
CA SER A 394 -24.59 10.04 -10.16
C SER A 394 -24.03 9.68 -11.55
N HIS A 395 -24.89 9.31 -12.50
CA HIS A 395 -24.54 8.90 -13.87
C HIS A 395 -23.76 7.57 -13.98
N ASN A 396 -23.75 6.74 -12.94
CA ASN A 396 -23.16 5.39 -13.03
C ASN A 396 -24.19 4.39 -13.55
N LEU A 397 -23.73 3.36 -14.27
CA LEU A 397 -24.57 2.22 -14.63
C LEU A 397 -25.21 1.60 -13.38
N THR A 398 -26.50 1.34 -13.43
CA THR A 398 -27.29 0.73 -12.35
C THR A 398 -28.22 -0.34 -12.92
N ASP A 399 -28.58 -1.33 -12.11
CA ASP A 399 -29.51 -2.38 -12.52
C ASP A 399 -30.85 -1.75 -12.91
N ALA A 400 -31.34 -2.06 -14.11
CA ALA A 400 -32.65 -1.62 -14.59
C ALA A 400 -33.80 -2.34 -13.89
N LEU A 401 -33.51 -3.23 -12.93
CA LEU A 401 -34.49 -3.94 -12.08
C LEU A 401 -35.50 -4.76 -12.89
N SER A 402 -35.06 -5.33 -14.01
CA SER A 402 -35.92 -6.02 -14.98
C SER A 402 -37.06 -5.13 -15.54
N ALA A 403 -36.86 -3.81 -15.57
CA ALA A 403 -37.84 -2.87 -16.12
C ALA A 403 -38.22 -3.22 -17.55
N THR A 404 -39.46 -2.92 -17.91
CA THR A 404 -39.91 -2.94 -19.30
C THR A 404 -40.09 -1.51 -19.76
N VAL A 405 -39.25 -1.09 -20.71
CA VAL A 405 -39.29 0.25 -21.31
C VAL A 405 -39.97 0.20 -22.67
N THR A 406 -40.65 1.27 -23.02
CA THR A 406 -41.19 1.55 -24.34
C THR A 406 -40.13 2.33 -25.12
N LEU A 407 -39.80 1.85 -26.31
CA LEU A 407 -38.93 2.50 -27.28
C LEU A 407 -39.79 3.14 -28.36
N THR A 408 -39.53 4.41 -28.70
CA THR A 408 -40.18 5.09 -29.82
C THR A 408 -39.18 5.88 -30.65
N THR A 409 -39.40 5.99 -31.97
CA THR A 409 -38.65 6.91 -32.83
C THR A 409 -39.44 8.20 -33.07
N SER A 410 -38.75 9.34 -33.12
CA SER A 410 -39.36 10.65 -33.42
C SER A 410 -40.02 10.74 -34.81
N THR A 411 -39.67 9.84 -35.73
CA THR A 411 -40.26 9.77 -37.08
C THR A 411 -41.50 8.88 -37.15
N GLY A 412 -41.79 8.09 -36.10
CA GLY A 412 -42.88 7.11 -36.07
C GLY A 412 -42.71 6.00 -37.11
N ARG A 413 -41.46 5.70 -37.47
CA ARG A 413 -41.06 4.66 -38.43
C ARG A 413 -39.84 3.90 -37.91
N GLY A 414 -39.57 2.74 -38.50
CA GLY A 414 -38.50 1.84 -38.10
C GLY A 414 -39.02 0.59 -37.38
N THR A 415 -38.26 -0.50 -37.48
CA THR A 415 -38.55 -1.82 -36.90
C THR A 415 -37.46 -2.16 -35.90
N TRP A 416 -37.85 -2.55 -34.69
CA TRP A 416 -36.94 -2.88 -33.62
C TRP A 416 -36.68 -4.40 -33.57
N SER A 417 -35.46 -4.79 -33.23
CA SER A 417 -35.09 -6.18 -33.02
C SER A 417 -33.96 -6.30 -32.00
N GLY A 418 -33.81 -7.47 -31.38
CA GLY A 418 -32.82 -7.68 -30.33
C GLY A 418 -33.33 -8.62 -29.25
N THR A 419 -32.45 -8.97 -28.31
CA THR A 419 -32.84 -9.74 -27.13
C THR A 419 -33.72 -8.88 -26.22
N GLY A 420 -34.84 -9.41 -25.74
CA GLY A 420 -35.77 -8.66 -24.87
C GLY A 420 -36.69 -7.68 -25.61
N ILE A 421 -36.58 -7.55 -26.93
CA ILE A 421 -37.46 -6.70 -27.75
C ILE A 421 -38.73 -7.44 -28.15
N SER A 422 -39.87 -6.76 -28.01
CA SER A 422 -41.15 -7.13 -28.60
C SER A 422 -41.66 -5.97 -29.46
N ASP A 423 -41.56 -6.13 -30.79
CA ASP A 423 -42.12 -5.24 -31.80
C ASP A 423 -43.33 -5.92 -32.46
N ALA A 424 -44.53 -5.41 -32.19
CA ALA A 424 -45.78 -6.01 -32.66
C ALA A 424 -46.15 -5.59 -34.08
N THR A 425 -45.72 -4.39 -34.51
CA THR A 425 -46.09 -3.80 -35.79
C THR A 425 -44.83 -3.21 -36.45
N PRO A 426 -44.23 -3.92 -37.41
CA PRO A 426 -43.04 -3.44 -38.08
C PRO A 426 -43.26 -2.05 -38.70
N ASN A 427 -42.27 -1.18 -38.55
CA ASN A 427 -42.20 0.15 -39.18
C ASN A 427 -43.17 1.21 -38.60
N ASP A 428 -43.70 1.02 -37.39
CA ASP A 428 -44.41 2.08 -36.66
C ASP A 428 -43.51 2.83 -35.66
N GLY A 429 -42.22 2.47 -35.61
CA GLY A 429 -41.22 3.08 -34.76
C GLY A 429 -41.35 2.73 -33.27
N THR A 430 -42.25 1.81 -32.88
CA THR A 430 -42.59 1.53 -31.49
C THR A 430 -42.28 0.08 -31.11
N ALA A 431 -41.62 -0.13 -29.97
CA ALA A 431 -41.43 -1.47 -29.41
C ALA A 431 -41.34 -1.42 -27.88
N THR A 432 -41.39 -2.58 -27.23
CA THR A 432 -41.05 -2.70 -25.81
C THR A 432 -39.76 -3.49 -25.64
N LEU A 433 -38.88 -3.03 -24.76
CA LEU A 433 -37.66 -3.73 -24.33
C LEU A 433 -37.82 -4.12 -22.87
N THR A 434 -37.66 -5.41 -22.55
CA THR A 434 -37.55 -5.88 -21.17
C THR A 434 -36.10 -6.18 -20.83
N PHE A 435 -35.57 -5.51 -19.81
CA PHE A 435 -34.23 -5.77 -19.29
C PHE A 435 -34.16 -7.17 -18.68
N SER A 436 -33.02 -7.84 -18.88
CA SER A 436 -32.75 -9.10 -18.19
C SER A 436 -32.55 -8.85 -16.68
N SER A 437 -32.85 -9.83 -15.84
CA SER A 437 -32.64 -9.69 -14.39
C SER A 437 -31.18 -9.39 -14.07
N GLY A 438 -30.93 -8.32 -13.31
CA GLY A 438 -29.59 -7.85 -12.96
C GLY A 438 -28.89 -7.05 -14.06
N ALA A 439 -29.55 -6.75 -15.18
CA ALA A 439 -28.94 -6.04 -16.30
C ALA A 439 -29.02 -4.52 -16.12
N ASP A 440 -27.88 -3.84 -16.25
CA ASP A 440 -27.76 -2.39 -16.34
C ASP A 440 -27.86 -1.86 -17.78
N SER A 441 -27.79 -2.75 -18.77
CA SER A 441 -27.69 -2.40 -20.19
C SER A 441 -28.22 -3.51 -21.10
N MET A 442 -28.76 -3.13 -22.26
CA MET A 442 -29.29 -4.05 -23.27
C MET A 442 -28.99 -3.56 -24.69
N ASN A 443 -28.47 -4.45 -25.54
CA ASN A 443 -28.22 -4.16 -26.95
C ASN A 443 -29.48 -4.38 -27.80
N VAL A 444 -29.81 -3.40 -28.63
CA VAL A 444 -30.97 -3.41 -29.53
C VAL A 444 -30.58 -2.93 -30.92
N GLN A 445 -31.41 -3.28 -31.91
CA GLN A 445 -31.22 -2.94 -33.30
C GLN A 445 -32.46 -2.23 -33.85
N LEU A 446 -32.25 -1.10 -34.53
CA LEU A 446 -33.29 -0.36 -35.24
C LEU A 446 -33.04 -0.43 -36.75
N SER A 447 -33.95 -1.08 -37.48
CA SER A 447 -33.96 -1.07 -38.95
C SER A 447 -34.86 0.03 -39.46
N HIS A 448 -34.34 0.96 -40.28
CA HIS A 448 -35.07 2.15 -40.74
C HIS A 448 -34.92 2.39 -42.25
N PRO A 449 -35.48 1.50 -43.11
CA PRO A 449 -35.30 1.57 -44.57
C PRO A 449 -36.19 2.62 -45.26
N ASP A 450 -37.18 3.20 -44.58
CA ASP A 450 -38.15 4.15 -45.16
C ASP A 450 -37.96 5.57 -44.59
N LEU A 451 -37.35 6.44 -45.40
CA LEU A 451 -37.10 7.84 -45.07
C LEU A 451 -38.27 8.79 -45.41
N GLY A 452 -39.47 8.24 -45.66
CA GLY A 452 -40.68 9.03 -45.91
C GLY A 452 -40.62 9.85 -47.21
N GLY A 453 -39.81 9.41 -48.19
CA GLY A 453 -39.60 10.09 -49.46
C GLY A 453 -38.50 11.16 -49.47
N ASN A 454 -37.74 11.30 -48.37
CA ASN A 454 -36.52 12.10 -48.32
C ASN A 454 -35.28 11.24 -48.64
N THR A 455 -34.16 11.86 -49.00
CA THR A 455 -32.86 11.17 -49.15
C THR A 455 -32.09 11.05 -47.84
N SER A 456 -32.51 11.82 -46.82
CA SER A 456 -31.98 11.78 -45.46
C SER A 456 -33.02 12.31 -44.46
N GLU A 457 -33.05 11.79 -43.24
CA GLU A 457 -33.80 12.37 -42.13
C GLU A 457 -33.07 12.19 -40.79
N THR A 458 -33.33 13.09 -39.84
CA THR A 458 -32.82 12.98 -38.47
C THR A 458 -33.81 12.21 -37.62
N ILE A 459 -33.32 11.18 -36.93
CA ILE A 459 -34.06 10.44 -35.92
C ILE A 459 -33.49 10.71 -34.53
N ASN A 460 -34.34 10.49 -33.54
CA ASN A 460 -34.06 10.56 -32.11
C ASN A 460 -34.95 9.50 -31.45
N ILE A 461 -34.45 8.86 -30.40
CA ILE A 461 -35.04 7.66 -29.79
C ILE A 461 -35.50 8.03 -28.38
N ASN A 462 -36.77 7.80 -28.08
CA ASN A 462 -37.26 7.96 -26.71
C ASN A 462 -37.41 6.59 -26.03
N VAL A 463 -37.07 6.53 -24.75
CA VAL A 463 -37.09 5.35 -23.88
C VAL A 463 -37.89 5.70 -22.62
N SER A 464 -38.94 4.94 -22.29
CA SER A 464 -39.70 5.19 -21.05
C SER A 464 -40.28 3.94 -20.42
N ASP A 465 -40.09 3.75 -19.12
CA ASP A 465 -40.81 2.73 -18.33
C ASP A 465 -42.19 3.22 -17.80
N GLY A 466 -42.60 4.43 -18.19
CA GLY A 466 -43.80 5.10 -17.71
C GLY A 466 -43.55 6.12 -16.59
N SER A 467 -42.36 6.11 -15.98
CA SER A 467 -41.95 7.06 -14.92
C SER A 467 -40.58 7.68 -15.15
N ILE A 468 -39.59 6.87 -15.53
CA ILE A 468 -38.21 7.24 -15.84
C ILE A 468 -38.05 7.22 -17.35
N THR A 469 -37.30 8.19 -17.87
CA THR A 469 -37.09 8.39 -19.31
C THR A 469 -35.63 8.69 -19.63
N GLU A 470 -35.32 8.83 -20.92
CA GLU A 470 -34.01 9.31 -21.41
C GLU A 470 -33.71 10.79 -21.09
N ILE A 471 -34.67 11.51 -20.50
CA ILE A 471 -34.56 12.93 -20.11
C ILE A 471 -34.98 13.18 -18.66
N SER A 472 -35.27 12.14 -17.87
CA SER A 472 -35.61 12.28 -16.45
C SER A 472 -34.37 12.49 -15.59
N GLY A 473 -34.57 12.83 -14.31
CA GLY A 473 -33.48 12.91 -13.35
C GLY A 473 -32.36 13.85 -13.78
N ASN A 474 -31.14 13.32 -13.82
CA ASN A 474 -29.90 14.01 -14.18
C ASN A 474 -29.41 13.74 -15.61
N ALA A 475 -30.27 13.19 -16.49
CA ALA A 475 -29.95 12.97 -17.90
C ALA A 475 -29.38 14.23 -18.57
N ILE A 476 -28.38 14.04 -19.45
CA ILE A 476 -27.74 15.09 -20.25
C ILE A 476 -27.98 14.86 -21.74
N ALA A 477 -27.74 15.89 -22.57
CA ALA A 477 -27.95 15.79 -24.02
C ALA A 477 -27.08 14.72 -24.73
N LEU A 478 -26.02 14.22 -24.08
CA LEU A 478 -25.20 13.12 -24.61
C LEU A 478 -25.84 11.74 -24.38
N ASP A 479 -26.82 11.63 -23.49
CA ASP A 479 -27.54 10.38 -23.22
C ASP A 479 -28.60 10.06 -24.27
N ASP A 480 -28.98 11.02 -25.11
CA ASP A 480 -29.91 10.81 -26.23
C ASP A 480 -29.47 11.61 -27.47
N PRO A 481 -28.38 11.17 -28.14
CA PRO A 481 -27.92 11.83 -29.34
C PRO A 481 -28.89 11.60 -30.51
N SER A 482 -28.99 12.55 -31.43
CA SER A 482 -29.74 12.36 -32.69
C SER A 482 -28.87 11.73 -33.78
N THR A 483 -29.46 10.88 -34.61
CA THR A 483 -28.80 10.24 -35.77
C THR A 483 -29.37 10.77 -37.07
N VAL A 484 -28.51 11.07 -38.05
CA VAL A 484 -28.96 11.30 -39.43
C VAL A 484 -28.92 9.99 -40.22
N ILE A 485 -30.07 9.51 -40.66
CA ILE A 485 -30.19 8.35 -41.54
C ILE A 485 -30.30 8.83 -42.98
N SER A 486 -29.47 8.32 -43.88
CA SER A 486 -29.43 8.69 -45.30
C SER A 486 -29.55 7.47 -46.22
N ASP A 487 -29.96 7.68 -47.46
CA ASP A 487 -30.05 6.61 -48.48
C ASP A 487 -28.68 6.14 -48.97
N SER A 488 -27.62 6.91 -48.71
CA SER A 488 -26.25 6.53 -49.04
C SER A 488 -25.24 7.05 -48.01
N GLY A 489 -24.07 6.43 -47.96
CA GLY A 489 -23.02 6.81 -47.01
C GLY A 489 -21.70 6.07 -47.19
N PHE A 490 -20.71 6.49 -46.43
CA PHE A 490 -19.43 5.79 -46.28
C PHE A 490 -19.39 5.00 -44.97
N ARG A 491 -18.73 3.86 -45.01
CA ARG A 491 -18.41 3.06 -43.83
C ARG A 491 -16.92 2.77 -43.78
N PHE A 492 -16.30 3.02 -42.62
CA PHE A 492 -14.98 2.51 -42.31
C PHE A 492 -15.12 1.12 -41.70
N ILE A 493 -14.45 0.12 -42.27
CA ILE A 493 -14.50 -1.26 -41.79
C ILE A 493 -13.10 -1.84 -41.63
N GLU A 494 -12.96 -2.70 -40.62
CA GLU A 494 -11.87 -3.64 -40.51
C GLU A 494 -12.43 -5.04 -40.79
N VAL A 495 -11.81 -5.78 -41.71
CA VAL A 495 -12.27 -7.13 -42.06
C VAL A 495 -11.36 -8.16 -41.39
N ALA A 496 -11.73 -8.57 -40.18
CA ALA A 496 -11.18 -9.75 -39.52
C ALA A 496 -12.21 -10.89 -39.57
N GLY A 497 -11.96 -11.95 -40.35
CA GLY A 497 -12.67 -13.24 -40.15
C GLY A 497 -14.20 -13.26 -40.25
N ALA A 498 -14.82 -12.42 -41.11
CA ALA A 498 -16.23 -12.45 -41.54
C ALA A 498 -17.30 -11.64 -40.76
N THR A 499 -16.93 -10.69 -39.90
CA THR A 499 -17.89 -9.71 -39.33
C THR A 499 -17.66 -8.31 -39.92
N THR A 500 -18.71 -7.69 -40.48
CA THR A 500 -18.70 -6.29 -40.95
C THR A 500 -19.03 -5.36 -39.78
N THR A 501 -18.04 -5.07 -38.93
CA THR A 501 -18.19 -4.11 -37.83
C THR A 501 -17.31 -2.89 -38.11
N ALA A 502 -17.85 -1.69 -37.92
CA ALA A 502 -17.19 -0.43 -38.24
C ALA A 502 -16.18 -0.01 -37.16
N THR A 503 -15.16 -0.83 -36.91
CA THR A 503 -14.18 -0.59 -35.83
C THR A 503 -12.75 -0.57 -36.35
N ILE A 504 -12.15 0.61 -36.42
CA ILE A 504 -10.71 0.79 -36.51
C ILE A 504 -10.13 0.52 -35.11
N PRO A 505 -9.26 -0.49 -34.92
CA PRO A 505 -8.66 -0.77 -33.63
C PRO A 505 -7.56 0.24 -33.29
N SER A 506 -7.11 0.23 -32.03
CA SER A 506 -6.02 1.09 -31.57
C SER A 506 -4.75 0.92 -32.42
N GLN A 507 -4.04 2.03 -32.61
CA GLN A 507 -2.85 2.15 -33.44
C GLN A 507 -1.66 2.60 -32.59
N VAL A 508 -0.47 2.61 -33.17
CA VAL A 508 0.77 3.06 -32.53
C VAL A 508 1.36 4.22 -33.32
N ALA A 509 1.75 5.30 -32.62
CA ALA A 509 2.30 6.49 -33.25
C ALA A 509 3.51 6.17 -34.13
N GLY A 510 3.48 6.64 -35.38
CA GLY A 510 4.53 6.42 -36.37
C GLY A 510 4.53 5.03 -37.01
N VAL A 511 3.67 4.09 -36.59
CA VAL A 511 3.55 2.75 -37.19
C VAL A 511 2.45 2.75 -38.26
N LEU A 512 2.69 2.08 -39.38
CA LEU A 512 1.65 1.87 -40.40
C LEU A 512 0.65 0.82 -39.91
N SER A 513 -0.66 1.08 -40.04
CA SER A 513 -1.71 0.15 -39.66
C SER A 513 -1.49 -1.22 -40.31
N SER A 514 -1.44 -2.27 -39.49
CA SER A 514 -1.24 -3.65 -39.95
C SER A 514 -2.56 -4.36 -40.28
N GLN A 515 -3.69 -3.74 -39.96
CA GLN A 515 -5.02 -4.28 -40.18
C GLN A 515 -5.51 -4.04 -41.62
N ASN A 516 -6.45 -4.87 -42.06
CA ASN A 516 -7.11 -4.72 -43.36
C ASN A 516 -8.25 -3.71 -43.25
N LEU A 517 -7.91 -2.42 -43.35
CA LEU A 517 -8.87 -1.33 -43.30
C LEU A 517 -9.44 -1.04 -44.69
N PHE A 518 -10.74 -0.80 -44.76
CA PHE A 518 -11.42 -0.37 -45.98
C PHE A 518 -12.36 0.78 -45.68
N ILE A 519 -12.54 1.63 -46.68
CA ILE A 519 -13.70 2.51 -46.76
C ILE A 519 -14.64 1.98 -47.83
N GLU A 520 -15.89 1.78 -47.47
CA GLU A 520 -16.93 1.23 -48.34
C GLU A 520 -17.98 2.30 -48.62
N ALA A 521 -18.36 2.45 -49.88
CA ALA A 521 -19.42 3.36 -50.29
C ALA A 521 -20.69 2.57 -50.62
N ILE A 522 -21.73 2.75 -49.83
CA ILE A 522 -22.99 2.00 -49.92
C ILE A 522 -24.19 2.92 -50.12
N ARG A 523 -25.24 2.36 -50.70
CA ARG A 523 -26.57 2.97 -50.80
C ARG A 523 -27.68 1.94 -50.65
N THR A 524 -28.86 2.41 -50.29
CA THR A 524 -30.08 1.63 -50.26
C THR A 524 -30.58 1.36 -51.69
N ASP A 525 -30.77 0.09 -52.01
CA ASP A 525 -31.45 -0.32 -53.22
C ASP A 525 -32.97 -0.19 -53.02
N LEU A 526 -33.61 0.71 -53.76
CA LEU A 526 -35.03 1.04 -53.58
C LEU A 526 -35.98 -0.11 -53.97
N ASP A 527 -35.50 -1.12 -54.71
CA ASP A 527 -36.31 -2.28 -55.09
C ASP A 527 -36.26 -3.39 -54.03
N THR A 528 -35.11 -3.56 -53.36
CA THR A 528 -34.85 -4.67 -52.43
C THR A 528 -34.67 -4.26 -50.96
N GLY A 529 -34.52 -2.96 -50.68
CA GLY A 529 -34.18 -2.42 -49.36
C GLY A 529 -32.78 -2.80 -48.86
N SER A 530 -31.98 -3.48 -49.68
CA SER A 530 -30.66 -3.99 -49.31
C SER A 530 -29.55 -3.00 -49.65
N CYS A 531 -28.41 -3.09 -48.96
CA CYS A 531 -27.25 -2.27 -49.30
C CYS A 531 -26.58 -2.75 -50.60
N THR A 532 -26.33 -1.82 -51.51
CA THR A 532 -25.56 -2.03 -52.73
C THR A 532 -24.43 -1.01 -52.84
N GLY A 533 -23.34 -1.38 -53.51
CA GLY A 533 -22.22 -0.48 -53.75
C GLY A 533 -22.60 0.72 -54.64
N VAL A 534 -21.95 1.86 -54.36
CA VAL A 534 -22.11 3.11 -55.14
C VAL A 534 -21.16 3.15 -56.33
N TYR A 535 -19.91 2.73 -56.17
CA TYR A 535 -18.89 2.83 -57.21
C TYR A 535 -18.63 1.47 -57.90
N PRO A 536 -18.45 1.45 -59.22
CA PRO A 536 -18.04 0.25 -59.95
C PRO A 536 -16.65 -0.27 -59.58
N ALA A 537 -16.38 -1.54 -59.87
CA ALA A 537 -15.05 -2.10 -59.70
C ALA A 537 -14.01 -1.38 -60.57
N GLY A 538 -12.87 -1.01 -59.98
CA GLY A 538 -11.73 -0.42 -60.69
C GLY A 538 -11.81 1.09 -60.90
N THR A 539 -12.83 1.77 -60.36
CA THR A 539 -12.88 3.25 -60.39
C THR A 539 -12.01 3.85 -59.31
N THR A 540 -11.19 4.84 -59.68
CA THR A 540 -10.53 5.75 -58.74
C THR A 540 -11.42 6.96 -58.52
N VAL A 541 -11.79 7.19 -57.26
CA VAL A 541 -12.65 8.31 -56.85
C VAL A 541 -11.86 9.23 -55.93
N ASN A 542 -12.02 10.54 -56.11
CA ASN A 542 -11.46 11.53 -55.18
C ASN A 542 -12.45 11.72 -54.03
N VAL A 543 -12.17 11.11 -52.88
CA VAL A 543 -13.01 11.19 -51.69
C VAL A 543 -12.41 12.22 -50.73
N ASP A 544 -13.21 13.17 -50.26
CA ASP A 544 -12.80 14.13 -49.24
C ASP A 544 -12.67 13.40 -47.90
N LEU A 545 -11.44 13.23 -47.40
CA LEU A 545 -11.16 12.62 -46.09
C LEU A 545 -10.69 13.66 -45.08
N ALA A 546 -10.99 13.45 -43.80
CA ALA A 546 -10.49 14.25 -42.69
C ALA A 546 -10.17 13.38 -41.48
N ALA A 547 -9.30 13.88 -40.60
CA ALA A 547 -9.04 13.31 -39.29
C ALA A 547 -9.38 14.35 -38.22
N GLU A 548 -10.00 13.93 -37.13
CA GLU A 548 -10.42 14.81 -36.05
C GLU A 548 -9.92 14.26 -34.71
N CYS A 549 -9.31 15.11 -33.87
CA CYS A 549 -8.90 14.69 -32.53
C CYS A 549 -10.08 14.79 -31.58
N LYS A 550 -10.49 13.66 -31.00
CA LYS A 550 -11.52 13.59 -29.96
C LYS A 550 -10.91 13.77 -28.57
N ASN A 551 -9.72 13.23 -28.34
CA ASN A 551 -8.95 13.42 -27.11
C ASN A 551 -7.43 13.34 -27.41
N PRO A 552 -6.66 14.43 -27.34
CA PRO A 552 -7.05 15.78 -26.91
C PRO A 552 -8.04 16.43 -27.87
N GLN A 553 -8.90 17.34 -27.38
CA GLN A 553 -9.84 18.08 -28.24
C GLN A 553 -9.12 19.04 -29.20
N ASN A 554 -7.92 19.50 -28.84
CA ASN A 554 -7.08 20.34 -29.68
C ASN A 554 -5.91 19.51 -30.21
N CYS A 555 -5.82 19.34 -31.53
CA CYS A 555 -4.71 18.65 -32.16
C CYS A 555 -3.44 19.51 -32.14
N ALA A 556 -2.28 18.87 -31.98
CA ALA A 556 -0.98 19.53 -32.16
C ALA A 556 -0.62 19.82 -33.64
N GLY A 557 -1.47 19.40 -34.59
CA GLY A 557 -1.36 19.73 -36.02
C GLY A 557 -0.49 18.77 -36.86
N LEU A 558 -0.12 17.60 -36.32
CA LEU A 558 0.49 16.53 -37.12
C LEU A 558 -0.55 15.87 -38.04
N GLN A 559 -0.13 15.39 -39.20
CA GLN A 559 -1.03 14.87 -40.24
C GLN A 559 -1.19 13.35 -40.14
N VAL A 560 -2.33 12.82 -40.61
CA VAL A 560 -2.56 11.39 -40.82
C VAL A 560 -2.21 11.03 -42.26
N ALA A 561 -1.32 10.07 -42.47
CA ALA A 561 -0.99 9.59 -43.81
C ALA A 561 -1.92 8.42 -44.20
N ILE A 562 -2.69 8.59 -45.27
CA ILE A 562 -3.57 7.55 -45.84
C ILE A 562 -2.92 7.00 -47.11
N THR A 563 -2.72 5.69 -47.16
CA THR A 563 -2.14 5.00 -48.32
C THR A 563 -3.15 4.06 -48.97
N ASN A 564 -3.46 4.29 -50.24
CA ASN A 564 -4.29 3.42 -51.09
C ASN A 564 -3.50 3.09 -52.37
N ASN A 565 -3.47 1.80 -52.73
CA ASN A 565 -2.85 1.31 -53.97
C ASN A 565 -1.42 1.87 -54.22
N GLY A 566 -0.60 1.93 -53.17
CA GLY A 566 0.78 2.43 -53.21
C GLY A 566 0.95 3.96 -53.26
N ASN A 567 -0.13 4.73 -53.23
CA ASN A 567 -0.09 6.19 -53.18
C ASN A 567 -0.46 6.69 -51.79
N THR A 568 0.39 7.53 -51.20
CA THR A 568 0.16 8.12 -49.87
C THR A 568 -0.26 9.58 -50.00
N THR A 569 -1.37 9.93 -49.35
CA THR A 569 -1.84 11.31 -49.20
C THR A 569 -1.94 11.66 -47.73
N SER A 570 -1.39 12.80 -47.32
CA SER A 570 -1.52 13.27 -45.94
C SER A 570 -2.78 14.12 -45.78
N ILE A 571 -3.59 13.82 -44.78
CA ILE A 571 -4.77 14.59 -44.40
C ILE A 571 -4.48 15.34 -43.10
N ALA A 572 -4.93 16.59 -43.03
CA ALA A 572 -4.78 17.40 -41.83
C ALA A 572 -5.68 16.88 -40.69
N THR A 573 -5.22 17.03 -39.46
CA THR A 573 -6.05 16.83 -38.26
C THR A 573 -6.75 18.14 -37.89
N SER A 574 -8.05 18.09 -37.60
CA SER A 574 -8.81 19.20 -37.04
C SER A 574 -9.17 18.98 -35.58
N ASN A 575 -9.27 20.06 -34.82
CA ASN A 575 -9.83 20.03 -33.46
C ASN A 575 -11.27 19.51 -33.49
N ASP A 576 -11.70 18.89 -32.40
CA ASP A 576 -13.10 18.49 -32.22
C ASP A 576 -14.01 19.70 -32.34
N ASN A 577 -14.94 19.66 -33.29
CA ASN A 577 -15.91 20.72 -33.49
C ASN A 577 -17.26 20.46 -32.79
N SER A 578 -17.39 19.30 -32.10
CA SER A 578 -18.62 18.85 -31.44
C SER A 578 -19.85 18.81 -32.36
N GLY A 579 -19.64 18.68 -33.66
CA GLY A 579 -20.67 18.67 -34.71
C GLY A 579 -20.53 17.47 -35.64
N THR A 580 -21.40 17.41 -36.65
CA THR A 580 -21.35 16.35 -37.66
C THR A 580 -20.27 16.65 -38.71
N GLY A 581 -19.33 15.72 -38.86
CA GLY A 581 -18.21 15.86 -39.79
C GLY A 581 -17.04 16.72 -39.26
N ALA A 582 -16.00 16.85 -40.05
CA ALA A 582 -14.77 17.58 -39.67
C ALA A 582 -14.75 19.03 -40.16
N ALA A 583 -13.93 19.87 -39.53
CA ALA A 583 -13.78 21.27 -39.94
C ALA A 583 -13.05 21.46 -41.28
N ALA A 584 -12.21 20.52 -41.69
CA ALA A 584 -11.44 20.59 -42.92
C ALA A 584 -11.27 19.21 -43.55
N TYR A 585 -11.40 19.13 -44.88
CA TYR A 585 -11.27 17.90 -45.67
C TYR A 585 -10.16 18.01 -46.71
N THR A 586 -9.56 16.88 -47.05
CA THR A 586 -8.54 16.72 -48.09
C THR A 586 -8.97 15.63 -49.06
N GLY A 587 -9.02 15.94 -50.35
CA GLY A 587 -9.33 14.95 -51.39
C GLY A 587 -8.25 13.87 -51.51
N VAL A 588 -8.64 12.62 -51.31
CA VAL A 588 -7.78 11.44 -51.43
C VAL A 588 -8.29 10.55 -52.56
N ASN A 589 -7.40 10.19 -53.49
CA ASN A 589 -7.75 9.28 -54.57
C ASN A 589 -7.77 7.83 -54.07
N LEU A 590 -8.95 7.21 -54.07
CA LEU A 590 -9.18 5.86 -53.59
C LEU A 590 -9.63 4.95 -54.73
N LEU A 591 -8.93 3.83 -54.93
CA LEU A 591 -9.30 2.78 -55.88
C LEU A 591 -10.31 1.83 -55.24
N PHE A 592 -11.54 1.82 -55.77
CA PHE A 592 -12.65 0.97 -55.32
C PHE A 592 -12.68 -0.38 -56.07
N ALA A 593 -12.93 -1.47 -55.34
CA ALA A 593 -13.06 -2.85 -55.85
C ALA A 593 -14.53 -3.21 -56.16
N SER A 594 -14.80 -4.49 -56.47
CA SER A 594 -16.12 -4.95 -56.95
C SER A 594 -17.27 -4.88 -55.96
N ASP A 595 -16.95 -4.69 -54.68
CA ASP A 595 -17.86 -4.50 -53.55
C ASP A 595 -17.96 -3.01 -53.16
N SER A 596 -17.47 -2.09 -53.99
CA SER A 596 -17.41 -0.65 -53.67
C SER A 596 -16.62 -0.39 -52.37
N ARG A 597 -15.57 -1.20 -52.13
CA ARG A 597 -14.58 -0.99 -51.06
C ARG A 597 -13.24 -0.52 -51.61
N ALA A 598 -12.65 0.47 -50.96
CA ALA A 598 -11.27 0.88 -51.17
C ALA A 598 -10.42 0.52 -49.95
N ALA A 599 -9.44 -0.37 -50.13
CA ALA A 599 -8.49 -0.71 -49.07
C ALA A 599 -7.58 0.48 -48.78
N PHE A 600 -7.34 0.78 -47.51
CA PHE A 600 -6.36 1.79 -47.12
C PHE A 600 -5.53 1.33 -45.93
N SER A 601 -4.37 1.95 -45.76
CA SER A 601 -3.62 1.90 -44.51
C SER A 601 -3.41 3.31 -44.01
N LEU A 602 -3.37 3.47 -42.70
CA LEU A 602 -3.18 4.76 -42.06
C LEU A 602 -1.90 4.76 -41.22
N ARG A 603 -1.26 5.93 -41.09
CA ARG A 603 -0.14 6.16 -40.18
C ARG A 603 -0.29 7.56 -39.59
N TYR A 604 -0.47 7.63 -38.28
CA TYR A 604 -0.49 8.89 -37.54
C TYR A 604 0.77 9.01 -36.70
N ARG A 605 1.41 10.17 -36.69
CA ARG A 605 2.69 10.42 -35.99
C ARG A 605 2.52 11.05 -34.60
N ASP A 606 1.29 11.30 -34.18
CA ASP A 606 0.99 11.77 -32.84
C ASP A 606 0.17 10.73 -32.09
N VAL A 607 -0.20 11.08 -30.86
CA VAL A 607 -1.04 10.25 -29.99
C VAL A 607 -2.41 10.86 -29.76
N GLY A 608 -3.33 10.06 -29.22
CA GLY A 608 -4.67 10.48 -28.81
C GLY A 608 -5.77 9.61 -29.40
N ASN A 609 -7.00 9.81 -28.94
CA ASN A 609 -8.21 9.31 -29.56
C ASN A 609 -8.60 10.20 -30.75
N ILE A 610 -8.67 9.61 -31.94
CA ILE A 610 -9.03 10.31 -33.18
C ILE A 610 -10.15 9.57 -33.92
N SER A 611 -10.90 10.30 -34.76
CA SER A 611 -11.87 9.75 -35.71
C SER A 611 -11.51 10.16 -37.14
N LEU A 612 -11.86 9.32 -38.11
CA LEU A 612 -11.80 9.65 -39.54
C LEU A 612 -13.18 10.02 -40.06
N HIS A 613 -13.23 10.99 -40.97
CA HIS A 613 -14.43 11.42 -41.66
C HIS A 613 -14.24 11.32 -43.18
N ALA A 614 -15.31 11.00 -43.90
CA ALA A 614 -15.34 10.93 -45.35
C ALA A 614 -16.57 11.61 -45.93
N ARG A 615 -16.43 12.24 -47.10
CA ARG A 615 -17.55 12.69 -47.91
C ARG A 615 -17.29 12.67 -49.42
N ASP A 616 -18.35 12.53 -50.21
CA ASP A 616 -18.34 12.68 -51.67
C ASP A 616 -19.75 13.00 -52.16
N THR A 617 -19.87 13.74 -53.27
CA THR A 617 -21.15 14.04 -53.91
C THR A 617 -21.34 13.16 -55.14
N VAL A 618 -22.39 12.35 -55.15
CA VAL A 618 -22.67 11.40 -56.23
C VAL A 618 -24.04 11.64 -56.86
N ASN A 619 -24.24 11.06 -58.05
CA ASN A 619 -25.57 10.94 -58.65
C ASN A 619 -26.05 9.50 -58.50
N LEU A 620 -27.10 9.30 -57.72
CA LEU A 620 -27.77 8.01 -57.56
C LEU A 620 -28.64 7.67 -58.78
N PRO A 621 -29.01 6.39 -58.99
CA PRO A 621 -29.97 6.02 -60.03
C PRO A 621 -31.24 6.88 -59.97
N GLY A 622 -31.70 7.37 -61.13
CA GLY A 622 -32.77 8.36 -61.20
C GLY A 622 -32.31 9.82 -61.27
N ASN A 623 -31.00 10.09 -61.32
CA ASN A 623 -30.38 11.43 -61.36
C ASN A 623 -30.68 12.26 -60.10
N VAL A 624 -30.76 11.62 -58.94
CA VAL A 624 -30.84 12.30 -57.65
C VAL A 624 -29.41 12.57 -57.19
N SER A 625 -29.06 13.84 -56.99
CA SER A 625 -27.78 14.22 -56.39
C SER A 625 -27.86 13.92 -54.89
N ASP A 626 -26.89 13.19 -54.37
CA ASP A 626 -26.78 12.86 -52.95
C ASP A 626 -25.35 13.07 -52.45
N THR A 627 -25.18 13.25 -51.14
CA THR A 627 -23.87 13.39 -50.51
C THR A 627 -23.63 12.22 -49.59
N LEU A 628 -22.69 11.35 -49.96
CA LEU A 628 -22.20 10.31 -49.07
C LEU A 628 -21.42 10.98 -47.96
N THR A 629 -21.73 10.65 -46.72
CA THR A 629 -20.93 10.99 -45.54
C THR A 629 -20.65 9.73 -44.74
N GLY A 630 -19.56 9.72 -43.98
CA GLY A 630 -19.29 8.66 -43.00
C GLY A 630 -18.24 9.08 -41.99
N GLU A 631 -18.35 8.50 -40.80
CA GLU A 631 -17.45 8.70 -39.65
C GLU A 631 -16.98 7.32 -39.15
N SER A 632 -15.72 7.20 -38.76
CA SER A 632 -15.22 6.01 -38.07
C SER A 632 -15.55 6.06 -36.57
N ASN A 633 -15.47 4.93 -35.88
CA ASN A 633 -15.36 4.96 -34.43
C ASN A 633 -14.15 5.83 -34.00
N GLY A 634 -14.19 6.35 -32.78
CA GLY A 634 -12.99 6.86 -32.12
C GLY A 634 -12.02 5.72 -31.87
N PHE A 635 -10.76 5.90 -32.25
CA PHE A 635 -9.69 4.93 -31.99
C PHE A 635 -8.45 5.61 -31.43
N VAL A 636 -7.78 4.92 -30.50
CA VAL A 636 -6.61 5.45 -29.80
C VAL A 636 -5.35 5.18 -30.60
N VAL A 637 -4.54 6.20 -30.83
CA VAL A 637 -3.14 6.07 -31.26
C VAL A 637 -2.26 6.29 -30.03
N LYS A 638 -1.60 5.22 -29.56
CA LYS A 638 -0.75 5.28 -28.36
C LYS A 638 0.71 5.55 -28.69
N PRO A 639 1.52 6.07 -27.74
CA PRO A 639 2.94 6.30 -27.97
C PRO A 639 3.69 5.04 -28.40
N TYR A 640 4.71 5.20 -29.24
CA TYR A 640 5.61 4.11 -29.53
C TYR A 640 6.51 3.82 -28.32
N THR A 641 7.10 4.88 -27.73
CA THR A 641 7.94 4.79 -26.55
C THR A 641 7.94 6.10 -25.75
N LEU A 642 8.33 6.03 -24.48
CA LEU A 642 8.75 7.20 -23.70
C LEU A 642 10.26 7.13 -23.53
N MET A 643 10.97 8.16 -23.98
CA MET A 643 12.43 8.18 -24.02
C MET A 643 12.99 9.22 -23.04
N MET A 644 13.94 8.81 -22.18
CA MET A 644 14.69 9.76 -21.38
C MET A 644 15.75 10.45 -22.26
N ILE A 645 15.53 11.73 -22.54
CA ILE A 645 16.36 12.52 -23.46
C ILE A 645 17.43 13.35 -22.74
N LEU A 646 17.32 13.50 -21.41
CA LEU A 646 18.26 14.30 -20.62
C LEU A 646 18.33 13.81 -19.17
N ALA A 647 19.55 13.82 -18.62
CA ALA A 647 19.83 13.76 -17.19
C ALA A 647 20.94 14.77 -16.87
N GLU A 648 20.72 15.65 -15.89
CA GLU A 648 21.67 16.70 -15.50
C GLU A 648 21.47 17.12 -14.03
N SER A 649 22.42 17.86 -13.45
CA SER A 649 22.24 18.40 -12.11
C SER A 649 21.21 19.54 -12.07
N ASN A 650 20.65 19.79 -10.88
CA ASN A 650 19.72 20.90 -10.63
C ASN A 650 20.43 22.25 -10.38
N ASP A 651 21.73 22.35 -10.65
CA ASP A 651 22.51 23.55 -10.36
C ASP A 651 22.20 24.68 -11.35
N ALA A 652 22.48 25.93 -10.96
CA ALA A 652 22.30 27.10 -11.84
C ALA A 652 23.11 26.99 -13.16
N THR A 653 24.23 26.26 -13.12
CA THR A 653 24.96 25.79 -14.28
C THR A 653 24.92 24.26 -14.28
N PRO A 654 23.99 23.63 -15.03
CA PRO A 654 23.80 22.19 -14.97
C PRO A 654 25.06 21.43 -15.34
N ILE A 655 25.38 20.42 -14.52
CA ILE A 655 26.39 19.42 -14.84
C ILE A 655 25.69 18.37 -15.70
N ASN A 656 26.18 18.17 -16.92
CA ASN A 656 25.65 17.12 -17.79
C ASN A 656 26.04 15.74 -17.25
N ASN A 657 25.13 14.79 -17.32
CA ASN A 657 25.39 13.40 -16.98
C ASN A 657 26.58 12.84 -17.79
N PRO A 658 27.67 12.39 -17.12
CA PRO A 658 28.83 11.85 -17.80
C PRO A 658 28.62 10.43 -18.34
N GLY A 659 27.61 9.69 -17.84
CA GLY A 659 27.28 8.32 -18.26
C GLY A 659 28.42 7.31 -18.10
N THR A 660 29.35 7.56 -17.18
CA THR A 660 30.62 6.84 -17.05
C THR A 660 30.44 5.43 -16.52
N THR A 661 31.19 4.48 -17.05
CA THR A 661 31.22 3.08 -16.59
C THR A 661 32.53 2.72 -15.88
N THR A 662 33.23 3.76 -15.42
CA THR A 662 34.54 3.71 -14.77
C THR A 662 34.51 4.54 -13.49
N ALA A 663 35.58 4.48 -12.70
CA ALA A 663 35.68 5.23 -11.45
C ALA A 663 35.66 6.77 -11.62
N LEU A 664 35.96 7.30 -12.80
CA LEU A 664 35.91 8.75 -13.06
C LEU A 664 35.44 9.06 -14.49
N PRO A 665 34.93 10.28 -14.74
CA PRO A 665 34.49 11.27 -13.74
C PRO A 665 33.17 10.89 -13.05
N GLY A 666 32.95 11.38 -11.83
CA GLY A 666 31.65 11.33 -11.14
C GLY A 666 30.65 12.35 -11.66
N PHE A 667 29.37 12.08 -11.39
CA PHE A 667 28.23 12.91 -11.75
C PHE A 667 27.77 13.76 -10.57
N LEU A 668 27.17 13.12 -9.56
CA LEU A 668 26.61 13.77 -8.37
C LEU A 668 26.77 12.88 -7.13
N PRO A 669 26.76 13.46 -5.92
CA PRO A 669 26.68 12.66 -4.71
C PRO A 669 25.43 11.77 -4.71
N ALA A 670 25.55 10.54 -4.25
CA ALA A 670 24.43 9.64 -4.05
C ALA A 670 23.38 10.30 -3.13
N ALA A 671 22.11 10.04 -3.42
CA ALA A 671 20.92 10.68 -2.87
C ALA A 671 20.80 12.19 -3.13
N ALA A 672 21.64 12.80 -3.98
CA ALA A 672 21.36 14.12 -4.52
C ALA A 672 20.21 14.05 -5.53
N SER A 673 19.35 15.08 -5.54
CA SER A 673 18.34 15.22 -6.58
C SER A 673 18.98 15.69 -7.89
N PHE A 674 18.51 15.14 -8.99
CA PHE A 674 18.93 15.51 -10.34
C PHE A 674 17.72 15.69 -11.25
N ARG A 675 17.91 16.40 -12.35
CA ARG A 675 16.88 16.68 -13.35
C ARG A 675 16.91 15.59 -14.41
N VAL A 676 15.75 15.01 -14.70
CA VAL A 676 15.51 14.11 -15.82
C VAL A 676 14.41 14.65 -16.71
N VAL A 677 14.55 14.49 -18.02
CA VAL A 677 13.52 14.85 -19.00
C VAL A 677 13.17 13.63 -19.84
N VAL A 678 11.87 13.34 -19.91
CA VAL A 678 11.28 12.27 -20.71
C VAL A 678 10.45 12.89 -21.83
N GLU A 679 10.56 12.30 -23.02
CA GLU A 679 9.82 12.70 -24.22
C GLU A 679 9.00 11.52 -24.74
N SER A 680 7.72 11.77 -25.07
CA SER A 680 6.89 10.80 -25.79
C SER A 680 7.22 10.81 -27.27
N GLN A 681 7.49 9.64 -27.84
CA GLN A 681 8.02 9.50 -29.20
C GLN A 681 7.23 8.52 -30.07
N ASP A 682 7.21 8.82 -31.37
CA ASP A 682 6.75 7.94 -32.45
C ASP A 682 7.81 6.90 -32.85
N ALA A 683 7.43 5.96 -33.71
CA ALA A 683 8.32 4.87 -34.14
C ALA A 683 9.58 5.31 -34.90
N ASP A 684 9.68 6.56 -35.36
CA ASP A 684 10.91 7.10 -35.97
C ASP A 684 11.68 8.05 -35.05
N GLY A 685 11.34 8.08 -33.75
CA GLY A 685 12.01 8.89 -32.73
C GLY A 685 11.64 10.38 -32.76
N ASN A 686 10.50 10.75 -33.34
CA ASN A 686 10.00 12.12 -33.31
C ASN A 686 9.00 12.29 -32.17
N ARG A 687 9.01 13.46 -31.55
CA ARG A 687 8.11 13.80 -30.46
C ARG A 687 6.64 13.74 -30.88
N THR A 688 5.78 13.21 -30.00
CA THR A 688 4.32 13.19 -30.13
C THR A 688 3.71 14.28 -29.23
N PRO A 689 3.44 15.50 -29.73
CA PRO A 689 3.11 16.64 -28.89
C PRO A 689 1.70 16.59 -28.26
N ASN A 690 0.80 15.71 -28.71
CA ASN A 690 -0.50 15.52 -28.06
C ASN A 690 -0.40 14.84 -26.68
N TYR A 691 0.68 14.10 -26.42
CA TYR A 691 0.84 13.38 -25.14
C TYR A 691 0.89 14.37 -23.97
N GLY A 692 -0.01 14.21 -23.00
CA GLY A 692 -0.15 15.13 -21.86
C GLY A 692 -1.15 16.27 -22.06
N ASN A 693 -1.83 16.33 -23.21
CA ASN A 693 -2.87 17.32 -23.50
C ASN A 693 -4.28 16.72 -23.49
N GLU A 694 -4.41 15.45 -23.11
CA GLU A 694 -5.69 14.75 -23.02
C GLU A 694 -6.63 15.44 -22.01
N THR A 695 -7.93 15.16 -22.08
CA THR A 695 -8.94 15.72 -21.15
C THR A 695 -8.57 15.46 -19.69
N ILE A 696 -8.08 14.25 -19.40
CA ILE A 696 -7.32 13.93 -18.19
C ILE A 696 -5.89 13.71 -18.66
N PRO A 697 -4.97 14.67 -18.43
CA PRO A 697 -3.61 14.60 -18.94
C PRO A 697 -2.88 13.34 -18.50
N GLU A 698 -2.29 12.64 -19.46
CA GLU A 698 -1.44 11.50 -19.16
C GLU A 698 -0.15 11.95 -18.47
N THR A 699 0.36 11.12 -17.57
CA THR A 699 1.59 11.39 -16.80
C THR A 699 2.71 10.44 -17.17
N VAL A 700 3.90 10.67 -16.61
CA VAL A 700 5.09 9.84 -16.85
C VAL A 700 5.54 9.24 -15.53
N SER A 701 5.91 7.97 -15.58
CA SER A 701 6.65 7.27 -14.53
C SER A 701 8.05 6.89 -15.04
N ALA A 702 8.98 6.66 -14.12
CA ALA A 702 10.28 6.10 -14.43
C ALA A 702 10.68 5.10 -13.35
N SER A 703 11.28 3.99 -13.78
CA SER A 703 11.70 2.90 -12.91
C SER A 703 13.17 2.55 -13.17
N PHE A 704 13.78 1.87 -12.19
CA PHE A 704 15.14 1.35 -12.33
C PHE A 704 15.21 0.33 -13.47
N GLY A 705 16.15 0.52 -14.39
CA GLY A 705 16.50 -0.44 -15.44
C GLY A 705 17.53 -1.43 -14.93
N SER A 706 18.82 -1.08 -15.07
CA SER A 706 19.94 -1.93 -14.68
C SER A 706 21.08 -1.14 -14.05
N LEU A 707 21.85 -1.81 -13.17
CA LEU A 707 23.10 -1.29 -12.64
C LEU A 707 24.22 -1.58 -13.66
N ILE A 708 24.91 -0.53 -14.09
CA ILE A 708 25.96 -0.58 -15.11
C ILE A 708 27.36 -0.57 -14.50
N PHE A 709 27.56 0.18 -13.41
CA PHE A 709 28.82 0.24 -12.68
C PHE A 709 28.56 0.50 -11.18
N PRO A 710 29.31 -0.12 -10.25
CA PRO A 710 30.29 -1.18 -10.48
C PRO A 710 29.62 -2.50 -10.92
N VAL A 711 30.43 -3.44 -11.41
CA VAL A 711 30.01 -4.79 -11.77
C VAL A 711 30.73 -5.81 -10.89
N GLY A 712 30.03 -6.83 -10.41
CA GLY A 712 30.65 -7.90 -9.61
C GLY A 712 29.69 -8.54 -8.61
N PRO A 713 30.10 -9.67 -8.01
CA PRO A 713 29.39 -10.22 -6.87
C PRO A 713 29.43 -9.23 -5.71
N GLY A 714 28.27 -8.89 -5.16
CA GLY A 714 28.16 -7.87 -4.10
C GLY A 714 27.75 -6.48 -4.58
N ALA A 715 27.67 -6.23 -5.89
CA ALA A 715 27.16 -4.97 -6.42
C ALA A 715 25.69 -4.80 -6.00
N ALA A 716 25.40 -3.72 -5.29
CA ALA A 716 24.10 -3.42 -4.74
C ALA A 716 23.32 -2.50 -5.69
N ASN A 717 22.05 -2.83 -5.90
CA ASN A 717 21.11 -1.87 -6.45
C ASN A 717 20.79 -0.85 -5.36
N GLY A 718 20.96 0.43 -5.69
CA GLY A 718 20.34 1.50 -4.91
C GLY A 718 18.83 1.55 -5.12
N THR A 719 18.20 2.49 -4.42
CA THR A 719 16.81 2.84 -4.62
C THR A 719 16.74 4.04 -5.54
N PHE A 720 16.06 3.88 -6.68
CA PHE A 720 15.68 4.99 -7.53
C PHE A 720 14.34 5.57 -7.05
N SER A 721 14.30 6.86 -6.80
CA SER A 721 13.07 7.62 -6.65
C SER A 721 12.89 8.50 -7.87
N SER A 722 11.81 8.31 -8.62
CA SER A 722 11.53 9.07 -9.84
C SER A 722 11.20 10.54 -9.57
N GLY A 723 10.74 10.86 -8.37
CA GLY A 723 10.05 12.11 -8.10
C GLY A 723 8.74 12.22 -8.88
N THR A 724 8.21 13.44 -8.98
CA THR A 724 6.99 13.75 -9.74
C THR A 724 7.39 14.35 -11.09
N PHE A 725 6.88 13.77 -12.17
CA PHE A 725 7.04 14.34 -13.50
C PHE A 725 5.98 15.41 -13.76
N THR A 726 6.41 16.56 -14.29
CA THR A 726 5.53 17.66 -14.70
C THR A 726 5.75 17.98 -16.17
N ALA A 727 4.68 18.29 -16.90
CA ALA A 727 4.78 18.74 -18.28
C ALA A 727 5.63 20.01 -18.39
N THR A 728 6.47 20.07 -19.42
CA THR A 728 7.31 21.24 -19.70
C THR A 728 6.61 22.22 -20.64
N ALA A 729 7.23 23.37 -20.92
CA ALA A 729 6.75 24.29 -21.97
C ALA A 729 6.78 23.67 -23.38
N THR A 730 7.49 22.55 -23.56
CA THR A 730 7.56 21.80 -24.80
C THR A 730 6.52 20.67 -24.76
N PRO A 731 5.47 20.69 -25.61
CA PRO A 731 4.42 19.68 -25.55
C PRO A 731 4.94 18.28 -25.87
N GLY A 732 4.48 17.26 -25.13
CA GLY A 732 5.00 15.89 -25.19
C GLY A 732 6.30 15.64 -24.40
N GLN A 733 6.81 16.63 -23.66
CA GLN A 733 7.97 16.48 -22.76
C GLN A 733 7.60 16.72 -21.30
N PHE A 734 8.15 15.90 -20.42
CA PHE A 734 7.94 15.90 -18.98
C PHE A 734 9.27 15.91 -18.26
N GLU A 735 9.35 16.59 -17.12
CA GLU A 735 10.57 16.63 -16.31
C GLU A 735 10.30 16.31 -14.85
N SER A 736 11.30 15.71 -14.20
CA SER A 736 11.37 15.59 -12.74
C SER A 736 12.69 16.20 -12.29
N THR A 737 12.63 17.11 -11.32
CA THR A 737 13.81 17.74 -10.68
C THR A 737 14.15 17.11 -9.32
N THR A 738 13.35 16.13 -8.90
CA THR A 738 13.48 15.45 -7.60
C THR A 738 13.87 13.97 -7.75
N ALA A 739 14.20 13.54 -8.97
CA ALA A 739 14.75 12.22 -9.21
C ALA A 739 16.04 12.02 -8.40
N SER A 740 16.23 10.85 -7.80
CA SER A 740 17.38 10.57 -6.93
C SER A 740 17.74 9.08 -6.93
N TRP A 741 19.01 8.80 -6.68
CA TRP A 741 19.57 7.45 -6.61
C TRP A 741 20.42 7.30 -5.35
N THR A 742 20.11 6.34 -4.49
CA THR A 742 20.67 6.30 -3.12
C THR A 742 22.07 5.68 -3.01
N GLU A 743 22.60 5.08 -4.08
CA GLU A 743 23.82 4.27 -4.05
C GLU A 743 24.92 4.87 -4.95
N ALA A 744 26.17 4.53 -4.71
CA ALA A 744 27.25 4.87 -5.62
C ALA A 744 27.16 4.02 -6.90
N GLY A 745 27.43 4.60 -8.06
CA GLY A 745 27.42 3.85 -9.32
C GLY A 745 26.68 4.53 -10.47
N THR A 746 26.62 3.81 -11.59
CA THR A 746 25.96 4.20 -12.83
C THR A 746 24.87 3.20 -13.13
N PHE A 747 23.70 3.68 -13.54
CA PHE A 747 22.54 2.84 -13.83
C PHE A 747 21.78 3.37 -15.04
N THR A 748 20.76 2.64 -15.47
CA THR A 748 19.81 3.05 -16.50
C THR A 748 18.40 3.10 -15.91
N LEU A 749 17.50 3.79 -16.61
CA LEU A 749 16.09 3.93 -16.25
C LEU A 749 15.20 3.49 -17.40
N ILE A 750 13.98 3.08 -17.08
CA ILE A 750 12.92 2.80 -18.04
C ILE A 750 11.76 3.74 -17.74
N ALA A 751 11.39 4.58 -18.71
CA ALA A 751 10.24 5.45 -18.61
C ALA A 751 8.98 4.77 -19.14
N ASP A 752 7.84 5.02 -18.50
CA ASP A 752 6.54 4.49 -18.90
C ASP A 752 5.41 5.49 -18.62
N ILE A 753 4.22 5.22 -19.14
CA ILE A 753 3.01 5.98 -18.84
C ILE A 753 2.74 5.85 -17.34
N GLY A 754 2.27 6.93 -16.70
CA GLY A 754 2.11 7.00 -15.25
C GLY A 754 1.30 5.87 -14.63
N ASP A 755 0.27 5.40 -15.33
CA ASP A 755 -0.60 4.28 -14.95
C ASP A 755 -0.44 3.04 -15.87
N SER A 756 0.58 3.05 -16.75
CA SER A 756 0.81 2.03 -17.77
C SER A 756 -0.33 1.84 -18.79
N ASN A 757 -1.22 2.83 -18.98
CA ASN A 757 -2.38 2.69 -19.84
C ASN A 757 -2.77 4.00 -20.56
N TYR A 758 -2.40 4.15 -21.83
CA TYR A 758 -2.78 5.33 -22.60
C TYR A 758 -4.22 5.24 -23.11
N LEU A 759 -5.14 6.01 -22.52
CA LEU A 759 -6.56 6.09 -22.93
C LEU A 759 -7.26 4.72 -23.10
N GLY A 760 -6.91 3.72 -22.28
CA GLY A 760 -7.49 2.37 -22.37
C GLY A 760 -6.84 1.44 -23.41
N ALA A 761 -5.82 1.90 -24.15
CA ALA A 761 -5.11 1.11 -25.17
C ALA A 761 -3.85 0.38 -24.65
N GLY A 762 -3.65 0.38 -23.32
CA GLY A 762 -2.49 -0.19 -22.64
C GLY A 762 -1.24 0.68 -22.73
N GLY A 763 -0.11 0.15 -22.26
CA GLY A 763 1.17 0.86 -22.19
C GLY A 763 1.81 1.15 -23.55
N VAL A 764 2.99 1.78 -23.54
CA VAL A 764 3.75 2.07 -24.76
C VAL A 764 4.04 0.80 -25.57
N ALA A 765 4.18 0.94 -26.88
CA ALA A 765 4.40 -0.22 -27.75
C ALA A 765 5.78 -0.87 -27.55
N SER A 766 6.81 -0.08 -27.26
CA SER A 766 8.19 -0.52 -27.09
C SER A 766 8.87 0.29 -25.99
N PRO A 767 8.83 -0.15 -24.72
CA PRO A 767 9.58 0.48 -23.63
C PRO A 767 11.06 0.59 -23.97
N ALA A 768 11.66 1.76 -23.70
CA ALA A 768 13.08 2.01 -23.98
C ALA A 768 13.86 2.23 -22.69
N GLU A 769 15.01 1.56 -22.60
CA GLU A 769 15.99 1.78 -21.54
C GLU A 769 16.84 3.02 -21.88
N SER A 770 17.08 3.87 -20.89
CA SER A 770 17.85 5.10 -21.04
C SER A 770 19.32 4.82 -21.36
N GLY A 771 20.04 5.86 -21.78
CA GLY A 771 21.50 5.83 -21.66
C GLY A 771 21.94 5.74 -20.19
N ASN A 772 23.22 5.46 -19.98
CA ASN A 772 23.84 5.41 -18.65
C ASN A 772 23.66 6.73 -17.89
N ILE A 773 23.25 6.67 -16.63
CA ILE A 773 23.09 7.80 -15.71
C ILE A 773 24.02 7.60 -14.52
N GLY A 774 24.94 8.56 -14.32
CA GLY A 774 25.99 8.47 -13.32
C GLY A 774 27.39 8.62 -13.93
N ARG A 775 28.46 8.44 -13.17
CA ARG A 775 28.48 7.72 -11.90
C ARG A 775 28.19 8.57 -10.66
N PHE A 776 27.24 8.15 -9.83
CA PHE A 776 27.03 8.69 -8.48
C PHE A 776 28.14 8.24 -7.51
N TYR A 777 28.48 9.08 -6.54
CA TYR A 777 29.62 8.88 -5.62
C TYR A 777 29.25 9.25 -4.16
N PRO A 778 30.06 8.93 -3.13
CA PRO A 778 29.74 9.32 -1.76
C PRO A 778 29.57 10.84 -1.60
N ALA A 779 28.67 11.28 -0.74
CA ALA A 779 28.55 12.68 -0.36
C ALA A 779 29.64 13.10 0.63
N ASP A 780 29.97 12.22 1.58
CA ASP A 780 30.98 12.45 2.61
C ASP A 780 31.54 11.14 3.17
N PHE A 781 32.50 11.26 4.09
CA PHE A 781 33.03 10.18 4.91
C PHE A 781 32.81 10.46 6.39
N ALA A 782 32.13 9.58 7.10
CA ALA A 782 31.96 9.67 8.56
C ALA A 782 33.06 8.89 9.29
N LEU A 783 33.67 9.52 10.29
CA LEU A 783 34.65 8.92 11.20
C LEU A 783 33.97 8.44 12.49
N SER A 784 34.35 7.26 12.97
CA SER A 784 33.91 6.72 14.26
C SER A 784 34.91 5.73 14.85
N GLY A 785 34.80 5.47 16.16
CA GLY A 785 35.60 4.45 16.83
C GLY A 785 37.08 4.82 16.94
N GLU A 786 37.39 6.11 16.88
CA GLU A 786 38.75 6.63 16.96
C GLU A 786 39.37 6.36 18.35
N ALA A 787 40.48 5.64 18.34
CA ALA A 787 41.28 5.37 19.51
C ALA A 787 42.77 5.46 19.17
N LEU A 788 43.53 5.98 20.13
CA LEU A 788 44.96 6.17 20.03
C LEU A 788 45.61 5.82 21.36
N ASP A 789 46.20 4.63 21.41
CA ASP A 789 46.77 4.07 22.63
C ASP A 789 48.29 4.27 22.65
N GLN A 790 48.79 4.80 23.76
CA GLN A 790 50.23 5.02 23.96
C GLN A 790 50.96 3.74 24.27
N TRP A 791 52.24 3.68 23.90
CA TRP A 791 53.05 2.51 24.19
C TRP A 791 53.36 2.33 25.67
N CYS A 792 53.84 3.38 26.36
CA CYS A 792 54.19 3.27 27.77
C CYS A 792 53.16 3.95 28.65
N GLU A 793 52.22 3.14 29.16
CA GLU A 793 51.26 3.55 30.17
C GLU A 793 51.76 3.14 31.56
N ALA A 794 51.88 4.10 32.47
CA ALA A 794 52.25 3.82 33.86
C ALA A 794 51.09 3.10 34.58
N SER A 795 51.11 1.76 34.57
CA SER A 795 50.30 0.85 35.40
C SER A 795 48.87 1.34 35.71
N GLY A 796 48.07 1.55 34.67
CA GLY A 796 46.62 1.81 34.78
C GLY A 796 46.21 3.25 35.13
N THR A 797 47.14 4.21 35.20
CA THR A 797 46.83 5.64 35.32
C THR A 797 47.40 6.39 34.13
N LYS A 798 46.56 7.16 33.41
CA LYS A 798 46.97 7.98 32.24
C LYS A 798 48.09 9.00 32.57
N THR A 799 48.26 9.35 33.85
CA THR A 799 49.29 10.29 34.31
C THR A 799 50.71 9.72 34.13
N GLY A 800 51.48 10.34 33.23
CA GLY A 800 52.86 9.99 32.96
C GLY A 800 53.07 9.06 31.76
N SER A 801 52.01 8.75 31.01
CA SER A 801 52.13 7.96 29.78
C SER A 801 52.88 8.74 28.70
N PHE A 802 53.70 8.06 27.89
CA PHE A 802 54.37 8.67 26.73
C PHE A 802 54.80 7.63 25.69
N SER A 803 55.23 8.10 24.52
CA SER A 803 55.99 7.31 23.54
C SER A 803 57.29 8.03 23.15
N TYR A 804 58.34 7.28 22.81
CA TYR A 804 59.53 7.90 22.23
C TYR A 804 59.30 8.24 20.74
N LEU A 805 59.94 9.30 20.25
CA LEU A 805 59.93 9.63 18.82
C LEU A 805 60.55 8.49 18.01
N SER A 806 59.93 8.13 16.89
CA SER A 806 60.25 6.98 16.02
C SER A 806 60.05 5.60 16.66
N GLN A 807 59.29 5.53 17.75
CA GLN A 807 58.89 4.25 18.35
C GLN A 807 57.57 3.77 17.72
N PRO A 808 57.54 2.61 17.02
CA PRO A 808 56.40 2.13 16.24
C PRO A 808 55.34 1.42 17.12
N ASN A 809 55.03 1.99 18.28
CA ASN A 809 54.19 1.34 19.28
C ASN A 809 52.93 2.13 19.66
N LEU A 810 52.69 3.29 19.04
CA LEU A 810 51.39 3.94 19.09
C LEU A 810 50.38 3.04 18.35
N ARG A 811 49.20 2.79 18.89
CA ARG A 811 48.17 1.96 18.23
C ARG A 811 46.99 2.79 17.80
N LEU A 812 46.73 2.78 16.49
CA LEU A 812 45.62 3.50 15.87
C LEU A 812 44.48 2.53 15.57
N THR A 813 43.27 2.92 15.98
CA THR A 813 42.02 2.25 15.59
C THR A 813 40.99 3.30 15.19
N TYR A 814 40.30 3.10 14.07
CA TYR A 814 39.12 3.88 13.66
C TYR A 814 38.37 3.21 12.51
N THR A 815 37.15 3.67 12.25
CA THR A 815 36.32 3.28 11.11
C THR A 815 35.89 4.52 10.33
N LEU A 816 36.08 4.50 9.01
CA LEU A 816 35.51 5.46 8.08
C LEU A 816 34.35 4.81 7.31
N THR A 817 33.24 5.52 7.15
CA THR A 817 32.08 5.09 6.36
C THR A 817 31.80 6.10 5.27
N ALA A 818 31.85 5.69 4.01
CA ALA A 818 31.43 6.48 2.85
C ALA A 818 29.90 6.53 2.80
N ARG A 819 29.29 7.72 2.80
CA ARG A 819 27.83 7.86 2.91
C ARG A 819 27.22 8.63 1.74
N ASN A 820 25.94 8.39 1.47
CA ASN A 820 25.13 9.24 0.61
C ASN A 820 24.66 10.51 1.35
N ARG A 821 23.96 11.42 0.65
CA ARG A 821 23.43 12.67 1.26
C ARG A 821 22.41 12.46 2.38
N SER A 822 21.85 11.25 2.50
CA SER A 822 20.94 10.90 3.60
C SER A 822 21.68 10.31 4.82
N GLY A 823 23.01 10.24 4.79
CA GLY A 823 23.84 9.71 5.88
C GLY A 823 23.87 8.18 5.96
N ASN A 824 23.43 7.47 4.92
CA ASN A 824 23.51 6.00 4.86
C ASN A 824 24.75 5.56 4.08
N PRO A 825 25.37 4.42 4.42
CA PRO A 825 26.51 3.88 3.67
C PRO A 825 26.18 3.66 2.19
N VAL A 826 27.15 3.93 1.31
CA VAL A 826 27.09 3.55 -0.10
C VAL A 826 27.90 2.27 -0.33
N LEU A 827 27.20 1.15 -0.49
CA LEU A 827 27.79 -0.19 -0.51
C LEU A 827 28.67 -0.41 -1.75
N ASN A 828 28.33 0.22 -2.87
CA ASN A 828 29.08 0.05 -4.11
C ASN A 828 30.44 0.74 -4.08
N TYR A 829 30.71 1.57 -3.08
CA TYR A 829 32.03 2.16 -2.85
C TYR A 829 32.96 1.09 -2.22
N ASP A 830 33.38 0.15 -3.06
CA ASP A 830 34.09 -1.08 -2.67
C ASP A 830 35.22 -1.41 -3.66
N ASN A 831 36.45 -1.48 -3.17
CA ASN A 831 37.62 -1.82 -3.99
C ASN A 831 38.24 -3.19 -3.62
N THR A 832 37.57 -3.95 -2.77
CA THR A 832 37.94 -5.31 -2.40
C THR A 832 37.32 -6.35 -3.33
N ASP A 833 36.03 -6.22 -3.62
CA ASP A 833 35.23 -7.16 -4.39
C ASP A 833 34.71 -6.56 -5.70
N LEU A 834 34.46 -5.25 -5.73
CA LEU A 834 33.83 -4.57 -6.88
C LEU A 834 34.80 -3.83 -7.79
N ASN A 835 36.09 -3.80 -7.44
CA ASN A 835 37.11 -3.03 -8.15
C ASN A 835 36.63 -1.61 -8.49
N TYR A 836 35.99 -0.90 -7.54
CA TYR A 836 35.60 0.50 -7.70
C TYR A 836 36.81 1.44 -7.93
N LEU A 837 38.03 0.89 -7.89
CA LEU A 837 39.30 1.44 -8.34
C LEU A 837 39.64 0.86 -9.72
N ILE A 838 39.93 1.68 -10.75
CA ILE A 838 40.93 1.42 -11.81
C ILE A 838 40.89 2.61 -12.77
N THR A 839 41.80 3.56 -12.58
CA THR A 839 42.31 4.40 -13.69
C THR A 839 43.84 4.49 -13.61
N SER A 840 44.43 4.46 -12.40
CA SER A 840 45.86 4.23 -12.14
C SER A 840 46.07 3.99 -10.63
N PRO A 841 47.09 3.24 -10.17
CA PRO A 841 47.55 3.27 -8.76
C PRO A 841 47.88 4.67 -8.22
N ASP A 842 47.97 5.69 -9.09
CA ASP A 842 48.35 7.06 -8.73
C ASP A 842 47.19 7.96 -8.25
N VAL A 843 45.92 7.53 -8.35
CA VAL A 843 44.74 8.33 -7.91
C VAL A 843 43.80 7.47 -7.05
N PRO A 844 44.11 7.26 -5.75
CA PRO A 844 43.24 6.50 -4.87
C PRO A 844 41.94 7.27 -4.56
N ILE A 845 40.82 6.55 -4.56
CA ILE A 845 39.54 7.04 -4.05
C ILE A 845 39.60 7.10 -2.52
N GLY A 846 38.97 8.11 -1.90
CA GLY A 846 38.94 8.28 -0.44
C GLY A 846 40.31 8.14 0.24
N ALA A 847 41.31 8.85 -0.28
CA ALA A 847 42.67 8.85 0.25
C ALA A 847 42.73 9.42 1.68
N ILE A 848 43.40 8.73 2.59
CA ILE A 848 43.49 9.13 4.00
C ILE A 848 44.80 9.89 4.23
N ASN A 849 44.70 11.14 4.69
CA ASN A 849 45.84 11.98 5.05
C ASN A 849 45.94 12.08 6.57
N TYR A 850 47.12 11.78 7.12
CA TYR A 850 47.36 11.90 8.56
C TYR A 850 48.12 13.18 8.90
N HIS A 851 47.74 13.79 10.00
CA HIS A 851 48.37 14.97 10.56
C HIS A 851 48.71 14.76 12.03
N ALA A 852 49.61 15.60 12.52
CA ALA A 852 49.86 15.75 13.93
C ALA A 852 50.23 17.21 14.22
N GLU A 853 49.78 17.74 15.34
CA GLU A 853 50.19 19.06 15.82
C GLU A 853 50.39 19.03 17.33
N ASN A 854 51.24 19.90 17.86
CA ASN A 854 51.50 19.95 19.30
C ASN A 854 50.98 21.22 19.93
N ALA A 855 50.07 21.08 20.90
CA ALA A 855 49.49 22.18 21.68
C ALA A 855 48.86 23.29 20.82
N ASP A 856 48.13 22.92 19.75
CA ASP A 856 47.42 23.85 18.85
C ASP A 856 48.29 25.04 18.40
N ASN A 857 49.54 24.73 18.04
CA ASN A 857 50.53 25.74 17.67
C ASN A 857 50.48 26.11 16.17
N GLY A 858 49.61 25.47 15.39
CA GLY A 858 49.47 25.68 13.94
C GLY A 858 50.68 25.21 13.13
N ILE A 859 51.49 24.29 13.66
CA ILE A 859 52.62 23.69 12.94
C ILE A 859 52.29 22.22 12.68
N ASN A 860 51.90 21.92 11.45
CA ASN A 860 51.59 20.58 11.02
C ASN A 860 52.85 19.72 10.92
N LEU A 861 52.85 18.60 11.64
CA LEU A 861 53.91 17.60 11.69
C LEU A 861 53.61 16.39 10.78
N ASN A 862 52.66 16.49 9.84
CA ASN A 862 52.27 15.41 8.91
C ASN A 862 53.47 14.68 8.27
N ALA A 863 54.51 15.39 7.85
CA ALA A 863 55.72 14.81 7.25
C ALA A 863 56.50 13.87 8.19
N ARG A 864 56.21 13.93 9.50
CA ARG A 864 56.79 13.08 10.53
C ARG A 864 55.85 11.95 10.95
N VAL A 865 54.59 11.96 10.53
CA VAL A 865 53.65 10.89 10.87
C VAL A 865 53.93 9.69 10.00
N THR A 866 53.98 8.51 10.59
CA THR A 866 54.08 7.24 9.86
C THR A 866 53.11 6.24 10.47
N VAL A 867 52.30 5.62 9.63
CA VAL A 867 51.38 4.53 10.00
C VAL A 867 51.83 3.30 9.21
N SER A 868 52.07 2.18 9.90
CA SER A 868 52.70 0.97 9.33
C SER A 868 52.01 -0.31 9.80
N PRO A 869 51.71 -1.27 8.90
CA PRO A 869 52.00 -1.22 7.47
C PRO A 869 51.17 -0.14 6.76
N SER A 870 51.69 0.40 5.66
CA SER A 870 50.88 1.13 4.69
C SER A 870 49.96 0.11 3.99
N ALA A 871 48.97 -0.42 4.71
CA ALA A 871 48.00 -1.32 4.12
C ALA A 871 47.30 -0.58 2.96
N PRO A 872 47.05 -1.24 1.81
CA PRO A 872 46.24 -0.63 0.78
C PRO A 872 44.88 -0.24 1.39
N ILE A 873 44.40 0.96 1.07
CA ILE A 873 43.08 1.41 1.50
C ILE A 873 42.06 0.48 0.88
N ALA A 874 41.45 -0.38 1.71
CA ALA A 874 40.51 -1.40 1.32
C ALA A 874 39.12 -1.01 1.82
N TRP A 875 38.32 -0.43 0.92
CA TRP A 875 36.92 -0.15 1.16
C TRP A 875 36.12 -1.42 0.88
N ASP A 876 35.41 -1.89 1.90
CA ASP A 876 34.51 -3.04 1.86
C ASP A 876 33.10 -2.55 2.18
N ASN A 877 32.21 -2.63 1.19
CA ASN A 877 30.82 -2.16 1.29
C ASN A 877 30.68 -0.73 1.85
N GLY A 878 31.49 0.21 1.34
CA GLY A 878 31.50 1.59 1.78
C GLY A 878 32.15 1.83 3.15
N VAL A 879 32.83 0.84 3.73
CA VAL A 879 33.48 0.96 5.04
C VAL A 879 34.97 0.64 4.94
N TYR A 880 35.79 1.51 5.54
CA TYR A 880 37.20 1.27 5.77
C TYR A 880 37.47 1.15 7.28
N ARG A 881 38.18 0.10 7.69
CA ARG A 881 38.50 -0.18 9.09
C ARG A 881 40.00 -0.28 9.29
N LEU A 882 40.52 0.54 10.21
CA LEU A 882 41.88 0.42 10.72
C LEU A 882 41.79 -0.07 12.17
N THR A 883 42.44 -1.19 12.50
CA THR A 883 42.39 -1.78 13.85
C THR A 883 43.79 -2.14 14.33
N ASP A 884 44.16 -1.61 15.49
CA ASP A 884 45.42 -1.91 16.19
C ASP A 884 46.67 -1.74 15.30
N VAL A 885 46.69 -0.73 14.44
CA VAL A 885 47.79 -0.51 13.50
C VAL A 885 48.88 0.37 14.13
N PRO A 886 50.16 -0.05 14.07
CA PRO A 886 51.29 0.76 14.52
C PRO A 886 51.36 2.14 13.86
N GLY A 887 51.46 3.18 14.67
CA GLY A 887 51.84 4.53 14.26
C GLY A 887 53.09 5.02 15.00
N GLN A 888 53.68 6.10 14.48
CA GLN A 888 54.75 6.82 15.15
C GLN A 888 54.84 8.27 14.67
N LEU A 889 55.43 9.11 15.52
CA LEU A 889 55.94 10.42 15.14
C LEU A 889 57.46 10.33 15.01
N ASN A 890 57.98 10.52 13.79
CA ASN A 890 59.39 10.40 13.48
C ASN A 890 60.19 11.53 14.14
N ARG A 891 61.36 11.16 14.65
CA ARG A 891 62.36 12.11 15.16
C ARG A 891 63.03 12.84 13.99
N ILE A 892 63.51 14.05 14.24
CA ILE A 892 64.51 14.70 13.38
C ILE A 892 65.91 14.42 13.89
N ALA A 893 66.93 14.95 13.21
CA ALA A 893 68.32 14.79 13.62
C ALA A 893 68.56 15.37 15.03
N ALA A 894 68.40 16.67 15.22
CA ALA A 894 68.63 17.30 16.52
C ALA A 894 67.55 16.93 17.57
N PRO A 895 67.89 16.90 18.87
CA PRO A 895 66.92 16.76 19.96
C PRO A 895 65.85 17.85 19.88
N ASP A 896 64.58 17.45 19.95
CA ASP A 896 63.44 18.34 19.87
C ASP A 896 62.29 17.93 20.79
N GLY A 897 61.30 18.82 20.90
CA GLY A 897 60.30 18.81 21.96
C GLY A 897 60.69 19.74 23.12
N PRO A 898 59.98 19.66 24.26
CA PRO A 898 59.02 18.61 24.63
C PRO A 898 57.72 18.68 23.82
N PHE A 899 57.19 17.51 23.46
CA PHE A 899 55.88 17.37 22.81
C PHE A 899 54.88 16.87 23.86
N THR A 900 54.18 17.80 24.51
CA THR A 900 53.33 17.50 25.67
C THR A 900 51.87 17.25 25.32
N GLU A 901 51.40 17.76 24.18
CA GLU A 901 50.00 17.68 23.75
C GLU A 901 49.94 17.50 22.22
N THR A 902 50.52 16.39 21.73
CA THR A 902 50.49 16.09 20.29
C THR A 902 49.19 15.43 19.90
N GLN A 903 48.31 16.15 19.21
CA GLN A 903 47.06 15.63 18.69
C GLN A 903 47.29 15.07 17.28
N PHE A 904 46.98 13.79 17.10
CA PHE A 904 46.91 13.17 15.78
C PHE A 904 45.53 13.42 15.19
N SER A 905 45.44 13.66 13.89
CA SER A 905 44.18 13.83 13.18
C SER A 905 44.26 13.27 11.75
N LEU A 906 43.13 13.14 11.08
CA LEU A 906 43.06 12.76 9.67
C LEU A 906 42.07 13.61 8.87
N ASP A 907 42.30 13.69 7.57
CA ASP A 907 41.30 14.06 6.57
C ASP A 907 41.17 12.98 5.49
N VAL A 908 40.14 13.12 4.65
CA VAL A 908 39.92 12.27 3.49
C VAL A 908 39.81 13.15 2.24
N THR A 909 40.59 12.80 1.22
CA THR A 909 40.53 13.41 -0.11
C THR A 909 39.99 12.41 -1.12
N ASP A 910 38.93 12.77 -1.83
CA ASP A 910 38.36 11.96 -2.90
C ASP A 910 38.43 12.68 -4.26
N PRO A 911 38.74 11.99 -5.37
CA PRO A 911 38.80 12.60 -6.70
C PRO A 911 37.49 13.24 -7.18
N ASP A 912 36.33 12.82 -6.66
CA ASP A 912 35.01 13.39 -6.96
C ASP A 912 34.63 14.54 -6.01
N GLY A 913 35.54 14.91 -5.10
CA GLY A 913 35.39 16.01 -4.16
C GLY A 913 34.64 15.65 -2.88
N ALA A 914 34.33 14.37 -2.65
CA ALA A 914 33.86 13.91 -1.35
C ALA A 914 34.96 14.11 -0.28
N VAL A 915 34.55 14.53 0.90
CA VAL A 915 35.44 14.93 2.00
C VAL A 915 34.91 14.39 3.31
N LEU A 916 35.72 14.47 4.37
CA LEU A 916 35.27 14.09 5.71
C LEU A 916 34.04 14.90 6.13
N ASP A 917 33.06 14.26 6.77
CA ASP A 917 31.86 14.92 7.31
C ASP A 917 32.25 16.11 8.18
N ILE A 918 31.63 17.26 7.93
CA ILE A 918 31.86 18.48 8.69
C ILE A 918 31.58 18.29 10.18
N ALA A 919 30.68 17.38 10.56
CA ALA A 919 30.40 17.05 11.95
C ALA A 919 31.55 16.31 12.65
N ASN A 920 32.42 15.62 11.91
CA ASN A 920 33.60 14.98 12.46
C ASN A 920 34.80 15.93 12.58
N ARG A 921 34.86 16.99 11.76
CA ARG A 921 36.00 17.90 11.73
C ARG A 921 36.08 18.72 13.02
N ASN A 922 37.21 18.63 13.70
CA ASN A 922 37.44 19.28 14.98
C ASN A 922 38.90 19.69 15.20
N GLN A 923 39.74 19.68 14.16
CA GLN A 923 41.13 20.15 14.19
C GLN A 923 41.45 21.00 12.95
N ASN A 924 42.43 21.90 13.07
CA ASN A 924 43.06 22.58 11.94
C ASN A 924 44.60 22.66 12.16
N PRO A 925 45.35 21.60 11.78
CA PRO A 925 46.77 21.47 12.09
C PRO A 925 47.69 22.55 11.49
N ASP A 926 47.19 23.31 10.52
CA ASP A 926 47.97 24.34 9.82
C ASP A 926 47.79 25.74 10.43
N THR A 927 46.85 25.94 11.37
CA THR A 927 46.53 27.27 11.92
C THR A 927 46.20 27.21 13.42
N SER A 928 46.98 27.92 14.24
CA SER A 928 46.78 27.99 15.69
C SER A 928 45.47 28.69 16.07
N GLY A 929 44.70 28.08 16.98
CA GLY A 929 43.47 28.64 17.53
C GLY A 929 42.34 28.81 16.51
N ASP A 930 42.51 28.27 15.30
CA ASP A 930 41.45 28.12 14.32
C ASP A 930 40.71 26.81 14.59
N CYS A 931 39.51 26.61 14.03
CA CYS A 931 38.58 25.53 14.42
C CYS A 931 37.78 25.79 15.73
N LEU A 932 37.52 27.07 16.05
CA LEU A 932 36.50 27.46 17.04
C LEU A 932 35.06 27.26 16.52
N THR A 933 34.90 27.15 15.20
CA THR A 933 33.65 26.79 14.54
C THR A 933 33.91 25.60 13.60
N PRO A 934 32.94 24.67 13.43
CA PRO A 934 33.14 23.48 12.59
C PRO A 934 33.55 23.78 11.14
N ALA A 935 33.16 24.95 10.62
CA ALA A 935 33.46 25.36 9.25
C ALA A 935 34.94 25.67 9.00
N ASN A 936 35.71 25.97 10.05
CA ASN A 936 37.14 26.26 9.95
C ASN A 936 38.01 25.04 10.24
N CYS A 937 37.39 23.91 10.62
CA CYS A 937 38.10 22.67 10.88
C CYS A 937 38.35 21.94 9.55
N THR A 938 39.56 21.41 9.38
CA THR A 938 40.00 20.74 8.15
C THR A 938 40.19 19.24 8.33
N SER A 939 40.44 18.77 9.56
CA SER A 939 40.65 17.36 9.90
C SER A 939 39.91 16.96 11.18
N ALA A 940 39.91 15.67 11.50
CA ALA A 940 39.31 15.11 12.72
C ALA A 940 40.36 14.40 13.60
N ALA A 941 40.33 14.71 14.89
CA ALA A 941 41.20 14.14 15.92
C ALA A 941 41.02 12.61 16.03
N LEU A 942 42.14 11.90 16.13
CA LEU A 942 42.20 10.46 16.37
C LEU A 942 42.46 10.21 17.85
N GLY A 943 41.42 10.27 18.67
CA GLY A 943 41.53 10.11 20.13
C GLY A 943 42.13 11.33 20.83
N ASN A 944 42.68 11.13 22.03
CA ASN A 944 43.21 12.22 22.86
C ASN A 944 44.62 12.67 22.42
N PRO A 945 45.08 13.87 22.82
CA PRO A 945 46.47 14.28 22.64
C PRO A 945 47.45 13.35 23.35
N GLN A 946 48.64 13.22 22.78
CA GLN A 946 49.67 12.27 23.17
C GLN A 946 50.96 12.97 23.60
N VAL A 947 51.76 12.32 24.44
CA VAL A 947 53.08 12.83 24.86
C VAL A 947 54.17 12.11 24.09
N PHE A 948 55.02 12.87 23.38
CA PHE A 948 56.20 12.34 22.71
C PHE A 948 57.48 12.87 23.32
N ARG A 949 58.48 11.99 23.43
CA ARG A 949 59.79 12.31 24.00
C ARG A 949 60.90 11.96 23.03
N PHE A 950 61.87 12.86 22.86
CA PHE A 950 63.13 12.51 22.23
C PHE A 950 63.98 11.74 23.24
N GLY A 951 64.06 10.41 23.07
CA GLY A 951 64.71 9.51 24.01
C GLY A 951 66.15 9.18 23.68
N ARG A 952 66.92 8.81 24.69
CA ARG A 952 68.21 8.13 24.55
C ARG A 952 68.43 7.10 25.66
N THR A 953 69.26 6.09 25.41
CA THR A 953 69.83 5.25 26.47
C THR A 953 71.23 5.75 26.83
N VAL A 954 71.57 5.76 28.11
CA VAL A 954 72.90 6.11 28.61
C VAL A 954 73.43 4.99 29.51
N ILE A 955 74.73 4.74 29.41
CA ILE A 955 75.49 3.96 30.38
C ILE A 955 76.76 4.74 30.74
N GLU A 956 77.09 4.80 32.02
CA GLU A 956 78.28 5.51 32.51
C GLU A 956 79.32 4.57 33.11
N ASP A 957 80.59 5.01 33.08
CA ASP A 957 81.67 4.37 33.82
C ASP A 957 81.31 4.30 35.32
N ALA A 958 81.68 3.20 35.97
CA ALA A 958 81.49 3.04 37.40
C ALA A 958 82.79 2.58 38.06
N SER A 959 83.17 3.24 39.16
CA SER A 959 84.35 2.89 39.95
C SER A 959 84.00 2.73 41.42
N GLY A 960 84.45 1.64 42.03
CA GLY A 960 84.19 1.35 43.44
C GLY A 960 85.28 0.50 44.10
N PRO A 961 85.24 0.35 45.44
CA PRO A 961 86.14 -0.55 46.14
C PRO A 961 85.79 -2.02 45.82
N GLU A 962 86.81 -2.87 45.78
CA GLU A 962 86.70 -4.31 45.53
C GLU A 962 85.83 -5.08 46.54
N SER A 963 85.49 -4.45 47.67
CA SER A 963 84.76 -5.03 48.80
C SER A 963 83.27 -4.68 48.88
N ALA A 964 82.74 -3.89 47.94
CA ALA A 964 81.32 -3.50 47.93
C ALA A 964 80.65 -3.77 46.58
N PRO A 965 79.32 -4.03 46.55
CA PRO A 965 78.57 -3.97 45.31
C PRO A 965 78.67 -2.59 44.66
N LEU A 966 78.75 -2.56 43.33
CA LEU A 966 78.91 -1.36 42.52
C LEU A 966 77.68 -1.15 41.64
N PRO A 967 76.78 -0.21 41.99
CA PRO A 967 75.72 0.24 41.09
C PRO A 967 76.31 0.97 39.89
N VAL A 968 75.72 0.77 38.71
CA VAL A 968 76.09 1.44 37.46
C VAL A 968 74.90 2.26 36.98
N ILE A 969 75.16 3.50 36.57
CA ILE A 969 74.14 4.33 35.92
C ILE A 969 73.91 3.74 34.52
N PHE A 970 72.80 3.02 34.38
CA PHE A 970 72.32 2.47 33.12
C PHE A 970 70.81 2.66 33.04
N GLY A 971 70.35 3.45 32.08
CA GLY A 971 68.97 3.88 32.02
C GLY A 971 68.59 4.64 30.77
N THR A 972 67.35 5.10 30.74
CA THR A 972 66.80 5.93 29.67
C THR A 972 66.68 7.39 30.13
N GLU A 973 66.95 8.30 29.20
CA GLU A 973 66.82 9.74 29.38
C GLU A 973 65.96 10.33 28.25
N TYR A 974 65.43 11.53 28.47
CA TYR A 974 64.74 12.29 27.45
C TYR A 974 65.14 13.76 27.47
N TRP A 975 65.00 14.42 26.33
CA TRP A 975 65.22 15.86 26.19
C TRP A 975 64.05 16.65 26.80
N ASP A 976 64.32 17.53 27.76
CA ASP A 976 63.31 18.40 28.40
C ASP A 976 63.14 19.76 27.72
N GLY A 977 63.85 19.98 26.60
CA GLY A 977 63.96 21.27 25.90
C GLY A 977 65.32 21.94 26.11
N THR A 978 66.07 21.57 27.15
CA THR A 978 67.38 22.16 27.49
C THR A 978 68.44 21.11 27.82
N ASN A 979 68.08 20.04 28.52
CA ASN A 979 68.99 18.98 28.95
C ASN A 979 68.35 17.60 28.75
N PHE A 980 69.19 16.57 28.68
CA PHE A 980 68.74 15.20 28.88
C PHE A 980 68.59 14.93 30.37
N ILE A 981 67.43 14.41 30.75
CA ILE A 981 67.11 14.05 32.13
C ILE A 981 66.57 12.62 32.19
N THR A 982 66.85 11.92 33.29
CA THR A 982 66.38 10.54 33.50
C THR A 982 64.85 10.47 33.53
N THR A 983 64.27 9.52 32.80
CA THR A 983 62.80 9.37 32.72
C THR A 983 62.24 8.54 33.88
N THR A 984 61.67 9.18 34.90
CA THR A 984 61.05 8.44 36.02
C THR A 984 59.75 7.73 35.67
N ASN A 985 59.16 8.02 34.50
CA ASN A 985 57.91 7.43 34.02
C ASN A 985 58.11 6.22 33.10
N ASP A 986 59.35 5.91 32.69
CA ASP A 986 59.60 4.75 31.83
C ASP A 986 59.61 3.47 32.66
N SER A 987 58.64 2.61 32.39
CA SER A 987 58.53 1.26 32.94
C SER A 987 58.32 0.21 31.86
N CYS A 988 58.54 0.57 30.59
CA CYS A 988 58.14 -0.23 29.43
C CYS A 988 59.31 -0.55 28.51
N SER A 989 60.38 0.26 28.54
CA SER A 989 61.59 0.01 27.76
C SER A 989 62.26 -1.29 28.16
N THR A 990 62.65 -2.06 27.15
CA THR A 990 63.39 -3.30 27.32
C THR A 990 64.56 -3.35 26.35
N LEU A 991 65.65 -3.99 26.78
CA LEU A 991 66.80 -4.33 25.95
C LEU A 991 67.04 -5.83 26.05
N ALA A 992 67.06 -6.54 24.92
CA ALA A 992 67.32 -7.97 24.94
C ALA A 992 68.72 -8.25 25.54
N PHE A 993 68.85 -9.32 26.34
CA PHE A 993 70.15 -9.66 26.93
C PHE A 993 71.24 -10.00 25.89
N SER A 994 70.86 -10.30 24.65
CA SER A 994 71.79 -10.44 23.51
C SER A 994 72.37 -9.14 22.99
N GLU A 995 71.80 -8.00 23.41
CA GLU A 995 72.26 -6.67 23.01
C GLU A 995 73.18 -6.05 24.05
N ILE A 996 73.45 -6.76 25.17
CA ILE A 996 74.32 -6.31 26.26
C ILE A 996 75.49 -7.29 26.36
N THR A 997 76.70 -6.77 26.47
CA THR A 997 77.93 -7.57 26.60
C THR A 997 78.70 -7.14 27.85
N TYR A 998 79.10 -8.10 28.69
CA TYR A 998 80.07 -7.86 29.77
C TYR A 998 81.40 -8.52 29.42
N ALA A 999 82.45 -7.73 29.20
CA ALA A 999 83.72 -8.20 28.65
C ALA A 999 83.53 -9.00 27.34
N THR A 1000 83.62 -10.32 27.40
CA THR A 1000 83.43 -11.22 26.24
C THR A 1000 82.12 -12.02 26.30
N ASN A 1001 81.28 -11.81 27.33
CA ASN A 1001 80.04 -12.56 27.51
C ASN A 1001 78.91 -11.90 26.71
N ASN A 1002 78.49 -12.54 25.61
CA ASN A 1002 77.32 -12.16 24.81
C ASN A 1002 76.64 -13.42 24.23
N PRO A 1003 75.33 -13.65 24.46
CA PRO A 1003 74.43 -12.88 25.32
C PRO A 1003 74.84 -13.00 26.80
N ILE A 1004 74.46 -12.03 27.63
CA ILE A 1004 74.59 -12.16 29.09
C ILE A 1004 73.44 -13.00 29.68
N ALA A 1005 73.70 -13.71 30.77
CA ALA A 1005 72.65 -14.17 31.69
C ALA A 1005 72.30 -13.07 32.71
N ASN A 1006 71.28 -13.28 33.55
CA ASN A 1006 70.96 -12.37 34.64
C ASN A 1006 70.65 -13.15 35.94
N PRO A 1007 71.56 -13.18 36.94
CA PRO A 1007 72.87 -12.53 36.94
C PRO A 1007 73.91 -13.18 36.00
N GLN A 1008 74.88 -12.41 35.50
CA GLN A 1008 76.02 -12.89 34.71
C GLN A 1008 77.34 -12.77 35.48
N PRO A 1009 78.12 -13.85 35.66
CA PRO A 1009 79.47 -13.77 36.21
C PRO A 1009 80.47 -13.16 35.21
N VAL A 1010 81.35 -12.31 35.71
CA VAL A 1010 82.42 -11.62 34.96
C VAL A 1010 83.70 -11.64 35.80
N ALA A 1011 84.83 -12.01 35.19
CA ALA A 1011 86.11 -12.05 35.87
C ALA A 1011 86.64 -10.63 36.17
N VAL A 1012 87.14 -10.42 37.40
CA VAL A 1012 87.77 -9.17 37.83
C VAL A 1012 89.08 -9.54 38.55
N GLY A 1013 90.22 -9.42 37.86
CA GLY A 1013 91.48 -9.96 38.35
C GLY A 1013 91.41 -11.48 38.49
N SER A 1014 91.67 -11.98 39.71
CA SER A 1014 91.47 -13.38 40.11
C SER A 1014 90.11 -13.65 40.78
N GLY A 1015 89.32 -12.61 41.04
CA GLY A 1015 87.97 -12.69 41.58
C GLY A 1015 86.88 -12.73 40.49
N THR A 1016 85.62 -12.82 40.94
CA THR A 1016 84.43 -12.83 40.07
C THR A 1016 83.39 -11.86 40.62
N SER A 1017 82.89 -10.97 39.77
CA SER A 1017 81.71 -10.16 40.04
C SER A 1017 80.50 -10.72 39.29
N ASN A 1018 79.30 -10.61 39.86
CA ASN A 1018 78.04 -10.97 39.19
C ASN A 1018 77.25 -9.70 38.85
N GLY A 1019 77.05 -9.43 37.57
CA GLY A 1019 76.21 -8.32 37.09
C GLY A 1019 74.74 -8.72 37.08
N SER A 1020 73.91 -7.95 37.77
CA SER A 1020 72.45 -8.13 37.81
C SER A 1020 71.73 -6.91 37.26
N LEU A 1021 70.63 -7.13 36.53
CA LEU A 1021 69.74 -6.12 35.97
C LEU A 1021 68.30 -6.37 36.44
N ASN A 1022 67.47 -5.33 36.38
CA ASN A 1022 66.02 -5.49 36.35
C ASN A 1022 65.64 -6.31 35.10
N ALA A 1023 64.85 -7.36 35.26
CA ALA A 1023 64.54 -8.28 34.17
C ALA A 1023 63.04 -8.48 33.96
N ALA A 1024 62.66 -8.58 32.69
CA ALA A 1024 61.36 -9.06 32.24
C ALA A 1024 61.59 -10.15 31.19
N GLY A 1025 61.43 -11.42 31.59
CA GLY A 1025 61.72 -12.56 30.72
C GLY A 1025 63.20 -12.59 30.29
N SER A 1026 63.44 -12.57 28.98
CA SER A 1026 64.78 -12.62 28.36
C SER A 1026 65.38 -11.25 28.04
N ALA A 1027 64.89 -10.19 28.67
CA ALA A 1027 65.35 -8.82 28.45
C ALA A 1027 65.59 -8.08 29.77
N ALA A 1028 66.55 -7.15 29.73
CA ALA A 1028 66.67 -6.11 30.73
C ALA A 1028 65.48 -5.17 30.59
N ALA A 1029 64.83 -4.83 31.69
CA ALA A 1029 63.64 -3.98 31.71
C ALA A 1029 63.88 -2.73 32.56
N VAL A 1030 63.37 -1.60 32.09
CA VAL A 1030 63.46 -0.34 32.83
C VAL A 1030 62.41 -0.33 33.95
N THR A 1031 62.82 0.10 35.15
CA THR A 1031 61.91 0.44 36.26
C THR A 1031 62.21 1.88 36.68
N SER A 1032 61.26 2.80 36.51
CA SER A 1032 61.44 4.24 36.79
C SER A 1032 62.66 4.84 36.09
N GLY A 1033 62.91 4.47 34.84
CA GLY A 1033 64.01 5.02 34.03
C GLY A 1033 65.35 4.31 34.13
N THR A 1034 65.51 3.32 35.02
CA THR A 1034 66.77 2.57 35.16
C THR A 1034 66.63 1.06 34.90
N PHE A 1035 67.64 0.48 34.27
CA PHE A 1035 67.81 -0.97 34.14
C PHE A 1035 68.35 -1.63 35.43
N GLY A 1036 68.70 -0.85 36.46
CA GLY A 1036 69.08 -1.36 37.78
C GLY A 1036 70.38 -2.18 37.79
N LEU A 1037 71.34 -1.85 36.92
CA LEU A 1037 72.60 -2.58 36.80
C LEU A 1037 73.43 -2.48 38.09
N ILE A 1038 73.73 -3.63 38.70
CA ILE A 1038 74.60 -3.73 39.86
C ILE A 1038 75.55 -4.91 39.75
N PHE A 1039 76.84 -4.67 40.02
CA PHE A 1039 77.87 -5.69 40.07
C PHE A 1039 78.19 -6.05 41.52
N SER A 1040 78.21 -7.34 41.87
CA SER A 1040 78.59 -7.77 43.23
C SER A 1040 80.08 -7.53 43.51
N ALA A 1041 80.48 -7.40 44.78
CA ALA A 1041 81.89 -7.25 45.16
C ALA A 1041 82.75 -8.44 44.68
N PRO A 1042 83.81 -8.23 43.87
CA PRO A 1042 84.70 -9.31 43.42
C PRO A 1042 85.74 -9.73 44.46
N ASN A 1043 85.98 -8.91 45.50
CA ASN A 1043 87.08 -9.02 46.46
C ASN A 1043 88.48 -9.04 45.82
N ASP A 1044 88.60 -8.53 44.59
CA ASP A 1044 89.85 -8.33 43.88
C ASP A 1044 89.74 -7.10 42.95
N THR A 1045 90.88 -6.54 42.56
CA THR A 1045 90.94 -5.37 41.70
C THR A 1045 90.97 -5.74 40.22
N GLY A 1046 90.36 -4.92 39.37
CA GLY A 1046 90.36 -5.11 37.93
C GLY A 1046 89.28 -4.28 37.24
N GLN A 1047 89.30 -4.30 35.90
CA GLN A 1047 88.34 -3.57 35.09
C GLN A 1047 87.86 -4.40 33.90
N PHE A 1048 86.64 -4.12 33.43
CA PHE A 1048 86.08 -4.70 32.21
C PHE A 1048 85.08 -3.74 31.55
N PRO A 1049 84.89 -3.83 30.22
CA PRO A 1049 83.90 -3.01 29.51
C PRO A 1049 82.50 -3.62 29.59
N VAL A 1050 81.50 -2.76 29.54
CA VAL A 1050 80.09 -3.07 29.26
C VAL A 1050 79.70 -2.38 27.96
N SER A 1051 79.26 -3.17 26.97
CA SER A 1051 78.84 -2.68 25.66
C SER A 1051 77.34 -2.92 25.47
N VAL A 1052 76.65 -1.97 24.82
CA VAL A 1052 75.21 -2.03 24.55
C VAL A 1052 74.92 -1.72 23.08
N ASN A 1053 74.18 -2.60 22.41
CA ASN A 1053 73.76 -2.46 21.02
C ASN A 1053 72.29 -1.98 20.92
N LEU A 1054 72.08 -0.90 20.18
CA LEU A 1054 70.80 -0.23 19.94
C LEU A 1054 70.33 -0.35 18.48
N THR A 1055 70.86 -1.30 17.72
CA THR A 1055 70.44 -1.57 16.33
C THR A 1055 68.93 -1.79 16.22
N ASN A 1056 68.30 -2.45 17.19
CA ASN A 1056 66.86 -2.70 17.18
C ASN A 1056 66.03 -1.63 17.93
N TYR A 1057 66.69 -0.55 18.40
CA TYR A 1057 66.09 0.48 19.26
C TYR A 1057 66.37 1.90 18.74
N PRO A 1058 66.00 2.23 17.48
CA PRO A 1058 66.30 3.53 16.88
C PRO A 1058 65.74 4.73 17.65
N TRP A 1059 64.67 4.56 18.44
CA TRP A 1059 64.08 5.60 19.28
C TRP A 1059 64.88 5.92 20.56
N LEU A 1060 65.92 5.13 20.88
CA LEU A 1060 66.82 5.33 22.02
C LEU A 1060 68.26 5.66 21.62
N ARG A 1061 68.53 5.86 20.33
CA ARG A 1061 69.85 6.26 19.82
C ARG A 1061 70.12 7.75 20.03
N PHE A 1062 71.40 8.10 20.06
CA PHE A 1062 71.89 9.47 20.17
C PHE A 1062 73.22 9.59 19.41
N ASP A 1063 73.55 10.80 18.98
CA ASP A 1063 74.83 11.14 18.35
C ASP A 1063 75.95 11.18 19.42
N TRP A 1064 76.51 10.01 19.72
CA TRP A 1064 77.57 9.83 20.69
C TRP A 1064 78.95 10.18 20.12
N ASN A 1065 79.12 10.03 18.80
CA ASN A 1065 80.36 10.32 18.11
C ASN A 1065 80.49 11.81 17.69
N GLN A 1066 79.41 12.59 17.79
CA GLN A 1066 79.28 14.02 17.48
C GLN A 1066 79.48 14.37 16.00
N ASP A 1067 79.10 13.47 15.08
CA ASP A 1067 79.18 13.69 13.63
C ASP A 1067 77.93 14.40 13.05
N GLY A 1068 76.90 14.60 13.87
CA GLY A 1068 75.62 15.22 13.51
C GLY A 1068 74.55 14.25 13.01
N ASP A 1069 74.80 12.94 12.95
CA ASP A 1069 73.84 11.90 12.59
C ASP A 1069 73.37 11.12 13.83
N TYR A 1070 72.18 11.46 14.31
CA TYR A 1070 71.61 10.87 15.52
C TYR A 1070 71.04 9.45 15.31
N ASN A 1071 71.09 8.93 14.08
CA ASN A 1071 70.49 7.66 13.71
C ASN A 1071 71.52 6.56 13.41
N ASN A 1072 72.78 6.89 13.15
CA ASN A 1072 73.80 5.91 12.73
C ASN A 1072 74.53 5.23 13.91
N ASP A 1073 74.53 5.83 15.09
CA ASP A 1073 75.16 5.30 16.29
C ASP A 1073 74.33 4.16 16.89
N THR A 1074 74.55 2.95 16.36
CA THR A 1074 73.87 1.73 16.79
C THR A 1074 74.46 1.10 18.04
N ALA A 1075 75.50 1.66 18.64
CA ALA A 1075 76.09 1.17 19.89
C ALA A 1075 76.38 2.34 20.83
N LEU A 1076 76.22 2.11 22.14
CA LEU A 1076 76.69 3.07 23.14
C LEU A 1076 78.22 3.03 23.22
N PRO A 1077 78.87 4.15 23.57
CA PRO A 1077 80.25 4.11 24.05
C PRO A 1077 80.38 3.09 25.19
N ASP A 1078 81.43 2.25 25.15
CA ASP A 1078 81.66 1.24 26.18
C ASP A 1078 81.83 1.91 27.55
N ALA A 1079 81.06 1.45 28.55
CA ALA A 1079 81.26 1.84 29.93
C ALA A 1079 82.32 0.95 30.58
N THR A 1080 83.32 1.58 31.22
CA THR A 1080 84.38 0.89 31.96
C THR A 1080 83.96 0.70 33.41
N ILE A 1081 83.84 -0.56 33.83
CA ILE A 1081 83.55 -0.92 35.22
C ILE A 1081 84.87 -1.27 35.89
N ASN A 1082 85.23 -0.52 36.94
CA ASN A 1082 86.51 -0.66 37.64
C ASN A 1082 86.31 -0.93 39.14
N PHE A 1083 86.92 -2.00 39.63
CA PHE A 1083 87.05 -2.31 41.04
C PHE A 1083 88.49 -2.06 41.49
N GLY A 1084 88.68 -1.12 42.41
CA GLY A 1084 89.98 -0.79 42.98
C GLY A 1084 90.15 0.72 43.20
N ALA A 1085 90.77 1.09 44.32
CA ALA A 1085 90.99 2.49 44.67
C ALA A 1085 91.99 3.16 43.72
N TYR A 1086 91.63 4.34 43.19
CA TYR A 1086 92.61 5.27 42.64
C TYR A 1086 93.52 5.76 43.78
N ARG A 1087 94.67 5.09 43.99
CA ARG A 1087 95.74 5.64 44.83
C ARG A 1087 96.36 6.83 44.10
N GLY A 1088 95.83 8.02 44.37
CA GLY A 1088 96.56 9.26 44.12
C GLY A 1088 97.91 9.22 44.83
N HIS A 1089 98.91 9.84 44.23
CA HIS A 1089 100.28 9.93 44.75
C HIS A 1089 100.28 10.36 46.24
N ASP A 1090 101.05 9.69 47.12
CA ASP A 1090 101.12 9.85 48.59
C ASP A 1090 101.42 11.28 49.12
N ARG A 1091 101.52 12.30 48.25
CA ARG A 1091 101.85 13.69 48.59
C ARG A 1091 100.74 14.71 48.33
N VAL A 1092 99.56 14.29 47.86
CA VAL A 1092 98.43 15.22 47.68
C VAL A 1092 97.53 15.16 48.91
N ILE A 1093 97.58 16.22 49.73
CA ILE A 1093 96.81 16.38 50.99
C ILE A 1093 95.44 17.05 50.79
N TYR A 1094 95.07 17.38 49.55
CA TYR A 1094 93.76 17.94 49.23
C TYR A 1094 93.36 17.64 47.79
N TRP A 1095 92.19 17.01 47.63
CA TRP A 1095 91.45 16.94 46.37
C TRP A 1095 90.12 17.67 46.59
N ARG A 1096 89.75 18.52 45.62
CA ARG A 1096 88.44 19.15 45.55
C ARG A 1096 87.87 18.87 44.19
N GLU A 1097 86.98 17.89 44.14
CA GLU A 1097 86.07 17.75 43.03
C GLU A 1097 85.06 18.89 43.13
N ARG A 1098 84.92 19.61 42.02
CA ARG A 1098 83.91 20.65 41.86
C ARG A 1098 82.98 20.12 40.77
N PHE A 1099 81.82 19.64 41.19
CA PHE A 1099 80.70 19.34 40.31
C PHE A 1099 80.19 20.63 39.66
#